data_AF-A0A674PKI5-F1
#
_entry.id   AF-A0A674PKI5-F1
#
_cell.length_a   1.000
_cell.length_b   1.000
_cell.length_c   1.000
_cell.angle_alpha   90.00
_cell.angle_beta   90.00
_cell.angle_gamma   90.00
#
_symmetry.space_group_name_H-M   'P 1'
#
loop_
_entity.id
_entity.type
_entity.pdbx_description
1 polymer ?
#
loop_
_entity_poly.entity_id
_entity_poly.type
_entity_poly.pdbx_seq_one_letter_code
_entity_poly.pdbx_strand_id
1 'polypeptide(L)'
;MYEVQITAQSEKKERAKNTSSEAEMLLEDMILNRKLVEQKWKGRLRMMEKSVQMKNAIHEELCDAMHEVSLLDREIQIHRKSNNEQQEKNEKLVLELHMAQNECENLEKKIERRKVEAEVLLAEYISHRRALKEAEITLRSLKKEASAAQSVFNNHRKQLERECALQIELEGKIRTQMQQMIVHSRTAKNYQQLFDKLTDTKNEKMSQQSELENEIAAVENKRTKVANDVDALNVTLEDQEKEIAGETKHHKTCEAKLYHLNREVEQNYRTIEHIKNKMAEVAARTGEEDYSPYETKINELKGQRRKLEDNVRNYTQLWLTKQETRVRLTLEYEDTNKVIQKLQMDYTILQKKKTCQDGLMEIENRELLQLENKANALNVSLNKINTQIDENGKHRMLLEEKKTMLEVDFLGRLKEAEKAAAEIHMKYERIEEEKESIYNCLLESEKQIMLWEKKIQLKKEARSEFEKQNEEVERLKLELQNKELQLNRKVKEGEKLLKECEATAVQCCNIFDRVMVLRHTSDRAKHYRSIQIERSLEAQKRNLIKMKKQLRDLDAELKELKQKKTFIVEDIEKKKEEVTEHHHENEAFESEITKLQDDRERSLVLTVALQNWAKRLKMLRDGTSKPPTNTEAVTAAFNKEVENLHSLYEKVQHICRECPENREELRKIRIALEAHMMFLKI
;
A
#
# COMPACT_ATOMS: atom_id res chain seq x y z
N MET A 1 135.88 141.55 52.53
CA MET A 1 135.23 141.28 51.23
C MET A 1 135.39 139.83 50.76
N TYR A 2 136.56 139.19 50.90
CA TYR A 2 136.74 137.80 50.43
C TYR A 2 136.04 136.70 51.25
N GLU A 3 135.79 136.88 52.56
CA GLU A 3 135.13 135.85 53.39
C GLU A 3 133.62 135.68 53.10
N VAL A 4 132.92 136.76 52.73
CA VAL A 4 131.48 136.74 52.41
C VAL A 4 131.21 135.98 51.10
N GLN A 5 132.20 135.89 50.21
CA GLN A 5 132.07 135.20 48.93
C GLN A 5 132.24 133.68 49.07
N ILE A 6 133.04 133.21 50.03
CA ILE A 6 133.28 131.78 50.27
C ILE A 6 132.05 131.13 50.94
N THR A 7 131.43 131.81 51.91
CA THR A 7 130.22 131.32 52.59
C THR A 7 129.00 131.29 51.66
N ALA A 8 128.85 132.30 50.79
CA ALA A 8 127.78 132.31 49.78
C ALA A 8 127.95 131.19 48.73
N GLN A 9 129.19 130.79 48.41
CA GLN A 9 129.46 129.68 47.50
C GLN A 9 129.24 128.30 48.15
N SER A 10 129.59 128.12 49.43
CA SER A 10 129.33 126.86 50.15
C SER A 10 127.84 126.62 50.34
N GLU A 11 127.06 127.64 50.72
CA GLU A 11 125.61 127.52 50.86
C GLU A 11 124.89 127.22 49.54
N LYS A 12 125.33 127.83 48.43
CA LYS A 12 124.79 127.50 47.09
C LYS A 12 125.08 126.06 46.70
N LYS A 13 126.28 125.55 47.02
CA LYS A 13 126.66 124.16 46.77
C LYS A 13 125.85 123.18 47.62
N GLU A 14 125.60 123.52 48.88
CA GLU A 14 124.79 122.71 49.79
C GLU A 14 123.32 122.66 49.36
N ARG A 15 122.73 123.80 48.97
CA ARG A 15 121.37 123.85 48.40
C ARG A 15 121.28 123.06 47.10
N ALA A 16 122.24 123.18 46.20
CA ALA A 16 122.27 122.41 44.96
C ALA A 16 122.38 120.89 45.21
N LYS A 17 123.16 120.48 46.22
CA LYS A 17 123.29 119.08 46.63
C LYS A 17 122.01 118.54 47.25
N ASN A 18 121.33 119.32 48.09
CA ASN A 18 120.05 118.94 48.67
C ASN A 18 118.96 118.85 47.59
N THR A 19 118.89 119.80 46.65
CA THR A 19 117.96 119.69 45.51
C THR A 19 118.30 118.52 44.58
N SER A 20 119.57 118.17 44.44
CA SER A 20 120.00 116.98 43.67
C SER A 20 119.58 115.70 44.37
N SER A 21 119.78 115.61 45.69
CA SER A 21 119.38 114.45 46.49
C SER A 21 117.86 114.30 46.55
N GLU A 22 117.10 115.40 46.62
CA GLU A 22 115.63 115.39 46.54
C GLU A 22 115.17 114.94 45.14
N ALA A 23 115.81 115.42 44.07
CA ALA A 23 115.51 114.99 42.71
C ALA A 23 115.86 113.50 42.48
N GLU A 24 116.96 113.01 43.06
CA GLU A 24 117.34 111.58 43.04
C GLU A 24 116.31 110.73 43.80
N MET A 25 115.87 111.16 44.99
CA MET A 25 114.79 110.47 45.74
C MET A 25 113.47 110.45 44.97
N LEU A 26 113.08 111.56 44.33
CA LEU A 26 111.87 111.63 43.52
C LEU A 26 111.99 110.76 42.26
N LEU A 27 113.18 110.69 41.64
CA LEU A 27 113.45 109.78 40.54
C LEU A 27 113.36 108.32 40.99
N GLU A 28 113.93 107.98 42.15
CA GLU A 28 113.83 106.64 42.73
C GLU A 28 112.38 106.28 43.06
N ASP A 29 111.59 107.19 43.64
CA ASP A 29 110.16 106.99 43.91
C ASP A 29 109.36 106.85 42.61
N MET A 30 109.65 107.66 41.57
CA MET A 30 109.05 107.50 40.25
C MET A 30 109.40 106.15 39.61
N ILE A 31 110.65 105.68 39.76
CA ILE A 31 111.09 104.37 39.27
C ILE A 31 110.38 103.24 40.04
N LEU A 32 110.21 103.38 41.35
CA LEU A 32 109.48 102.43 42.20
C LEU A 32 107.99 102.39 41.84
N ASN A 33 107.35 103.55 41.68
CA ASN A 33 105.96 103.67 41.26
C ASN A 33 105.74 103.10 39.86
N ARG A 34 106.65 103.37 38.91
CA ARG A 34 106.62 102.75 37.58
C ARG A 34 106.68 101.23 37.67
N LYS A 35 107.61 100.67 38.46
CA LYS A 35 107.72 99.21 38.67
C LYS A 35 106.46 98.64 39.31
N LEU A 36 105.86 99.31 40.29
CA LEU A 36 104.62 98.90 40.94
C LEU A 36 103.44 98.89 39.96
N VAL A 37 103.30 99.92 39.15
CA VAL A 37 102.26 100.00 38.11
C VAL A 37 102.47 98.92 37.06
N GLU A 38 103.71 98.68 36.63
CA GLU A 38 104.04 97.62 35.68
C GLU A 38 103.72 96.23 36.24
N GLN A 39 104.00 95.97 37.53
CA GLN A 39 103.61 94.73 38.19
C GLN A 39 102.09 94.58 38.33
N LYS A 40 101.37 95.64 38.71
CA LYS A 40 99.89 95.65 38.77
C LYS A 40 99.29 95.41 37.39
N TRP A 41 99.84 96.02 36.34
CA TRP A 41 99.41 95.84 34.97
C TRP A 41 99.68 94.41 34.48
N LYS A 42 100.89 93.88 34.68
CA LYS A 42 101.22 92.46 34.40
C LYS A 42 100.34 91.49 35.19
N GLY A 43 99.96 91.83 36.42
CA GLY A 43 99.01 91.06 37.23
C GLY A 43 97.61 91.03 36.62
N ARG A 44 97.07 92.21 36.24
CA ARG A 44 95.77 92.32 35.57
C ARG A 44 95.76 91.65 34.21
N LEU A 45 96.85 91.78 33.44
CA LEU A 45 96.99 91.15 32.13
C LEU A 45 96.94 89.62 32.27
N ARG A 46 97.71 89.04 33.20
CA ARG A 46 97.66 87.59 33.50
C ARG A 46 96.27 87.12 33.95
N MET A 47 95.57 87.92 34.76
CA MET A 47 94.19 87.60 35.17
C MET A 47 93.21 87.66 33.99
N MET A 48 93.39 88.63 33.10
CA MET A 48 92.59 88.75 31.88
C MET A 48 92.88 87.59 30.91
N GLU A 49 94.13 87.22 30.71
CA GLU A 49 94.54 86.04 29.93
C GLU A 49 93.91 84.76 30.51
N LYS A 50 94.00 84.54 31.83
CA LYS A 50 93.33 83.40 32.49
C LYS A 50 91.81 83.43 32.33
N SER A 51 91.19 84.61 32.44
CA SER A 51 89.74 84.74 32.24
C SER A 51 89.32 84.45 30.81
N VAL A 52 90.10 84.87 29.81
CA VAL A 52 89.87 84.56 28.39
C VAL A 52 90.07 83.06 28.15
N GLN A 53 91.12 82.45 28.68
CA GLN A 53 91.34 81.01 28.59
C GLN A 53 90.18 80.21 29.21
N MET A 54 89.70 80.60 30.39
CA MET A 54 88.56 79.96 31.04
C MET A 54 87.27 80.11 30.22
N LYS A 55 87.02 81.30 29.64
CA LYS A 55 85.86 81.53 28.77
C LYS A 55 85.93 80.70 27.49
N ASN A 56 87.11 80.60 26.88
CA ASN A 56 87.32 79.78 25.71
C ASN A 56 87.09 78.30 26.02
N ALA A 57 87.61 77.79 27.14
CA ALA A 57 87.37 76.41 27.57
C ALA A 57 85.88 76.13 27.80
N ILE A 58 85.15 77.03 28.47
CA ILE A 58 83.68 76.89 28.66
C ILE A 58 82.94 76.95 27.32
N HIS A 59 83.40 77.79 26.38
CA HIS A 59 82.79 77.88 25.06
C HIS A 59 83.03 76.61 24.23
N GLU A 60 84.22 76.03 24.31
CA GLU A 60 84.55 74.73 23.70
C GLU A 60 83.68 73.61 24.29
N GLU A 61 83.59 73.50 25.63
CA GLU A 61 82.71 72.54 26.30
C GLU A 61 81.23 72.70 25.90
N LEU A 62 80.76 73.95 25.75
CA LEU A 62 79.40 74.22 25.28
C LEU A 62 79.19 73.80 23.83
N CYS A 63 80.16 74.07 22.95
CA CYS A 63 80.13 73.64 21.55
C CYS A 63 80.10 72.12 21.44
N ASP A 64 80.90 71.41 22.23
CA ASP A 64 80.91 69.95 22.28
C ASP A 64 79.57 69.40 22.79
N ALA A 65 79.02 69.95 23.87
CA ALA A 65 77.70 69.56 24.37
C ALA A 65 76.57 69.83 23.35
N MET A 66 76.63 70.95 22.62
CA MET A 66 75.68 71.25 21.54
C MET A 66 75.81 70.24 20.38
N HIS A 67 77.03 69.82 20.07
CA HIS A 67 77.28 68.79 19.07
C HIS A 67 76.71 67.44 19.50
N GLU A 68 76.94 67.02 20.75
CA GLU A 68 76.37 65.79 21.32
C GLU A 68 74.84 65.79 21.31
N VAL A 69 74.19 66.91 21.70
CA VAL A 69 72.73 67.05 21.62
C VAL A 69 72.26 66.91 20.18
N SER A 70 72.97 67.49 19.22
CA SER A 70 72.63 67.38 17.79
C SER A 70 72.78 65.95 17.27
N LEU A 71 73.77 65.19 17.76
CA LEU A 71 73.93 63.78 17.44
C LEU A 71 72.79 62.93 18.04
N LEU A 72 72.45 63.15 19.31
CA LEU A 72 71.34 62.48 19.97
C LEU A 72 70.00 62.79 19.30
N ASP A 73 69.75 64.03 18.88
CA ASP A 73 68.56 64.40 18.12
C ASP A 73 68.49 63.67 16.78
N ARG A 74 69.63 63.52 16.09
CA ARG A 74 69.72 62.75 14.85
C ARG A 74 69.44 61.26 15.11
N GLU A 75 69.97 60.68 16.17
CA GLU A 75 69.69 59.30 16.57
C GLU A 75 68.20 59.10 16.91
N ILE A 76 67.60 60.01 17.69
CA ILE A 76 66.16 60.00 17.98
C ILE A 76 65.34 60.07 16.70
N GLN A 77 65.71 60.91 15.74
CA GLN A 77 65.03 60.98 14.44
C GLN A 77 65.15 59.68 13.64
N ILE A 78 66.33 59.04 13.65
CA ILE A 78 66.54 57.73 12.99
C ILE A 78 65.66 56.67 13.66
N HIS A 79 65.64 56.61 14.99
CA HIS A 79 64.80 55.69 15.74
C HIS A 79 63.30 55.94 15.51
N ARG A 80 62.86 57.20 15.46
CA ARG A 80 61.47 57.54 15.12
C ARG A 80 61.09 57.07 13.72
N LYS A 81 61.96 57.27 12.73
CA LYS A 81 61.73 56.77 11.36
C LYS A 81 61.63 55.25 11.34
N SER A 82 62.56 54.56 12.01
CA SER A 82 62.53 53.10 12.12
C SER A 82 61.26 52.60 12.82
N ASN A 83 60.83 53.27 13.91
CA ASN A 83 59.61 52.92 14.63
C ASN A 83 58.36 53.11 13.75
N ASN A 84 58.29 54.19 12.97
CA ASN A 84 57.20 54.40 12.02
C ASN A 84 57.17 53.34 10.92
N GLU A 85 58.34 52.98 10.35
CA GLU A 85 58.43 51.90 9.36
C GLU A 85 57.99 50.55 9.94
N GLN A 86 58.32 50.27 11.20
CA GLN A 86 57.86 49.06 11.88
C GLN A 86 56.36 49.11 12.21
N GLN A 87 55.82 50.28 12.56
CA GLN A 87 54.40 50.47 12.76
C GLN A 87 53.62 50.24 11.46
N GLU A 88 54.05 50.81 10.33
CA GLU A 88 53.43 50.57 9.02
C GLU A 88 53.49 49.09 8.62
N LYS A 89 54.59 48.39 8.91
CA LYS A 89 54.70 46.95 8.71
C LYS A 89 53.71 46.18 9.59
N ASN A 90 53.58 46.56 10.86
CA ASN A 90 52.64 45.93 11.77
C ASN A 90 51.18 46.15 11.33
N GLU A 91 50.82 47.36 10.91
CA GLU A 91 49.48 47.66 10.38
C GLU A 91 49.16 46.82 9.13
N LYS A 92 50.13 46.65 8.22
CA LYS A 92 49.99 45.75 7.06
C LYS A 92 49.77 44.30 7.49
N LEU A 93 50.58 43.80 8.42
CA LEU A 93 50.46 42.43 8.94
C LEU A 93 49.13 42.21 9.67
N VAL A 94 48.63 43.19 10.42
CA VAL A 94 47.31 43.11 11.08
C VAL A 94 46.19 43.05 10.05
N LEU A 95 46.26 43.84 8.97
CA LEU A 95 45.29 43.77 7.88
C LEU A 95 45.33 42.42 7.17
N GLU A 96 46.52 41.91 6.85
CA GLU A 96 46.69 40.57 6.26
C GLU A 96 46.15 39.47 7.18
N LEU A 97 46.41 39.56 8.49
CA LEU A 97 45.89 38.63 9.48
C LEU A 97 44.35 38.68 9.56
N HIS A 98 43.77 39.87 9.55
CA HIS A 98 42.31 40.04 9.55
C HIS A 98 41.67 39.51 8.26
N MET A 99 42.30 39.71 7.10
CA MET A 99 41.84 39.11 5.84
C MET A 99 41.90 37.58 5.89
N ALA A 100 43.02 37.02 6.35
CA ALA A 100 43.18 35.57 6.50
C ALA A 100 42.16 34.97 7.49
N GLN A 101 41.89 35.64 8.61
CA GLN A 101 40.87 35.21 9.57
C GLN A 101 39.46 35.19 8.93
N ASN A 102 39.10 36.24 8.20
CA ASN A 102 37.82 36.28 7.49
C ASN A 102 37.72 35.20 6.40
N GLU A 103 38.81 34.90 5.70
CA GLU A 103 38.87 33.79 4.74
C GLU A 103 38.68 32.44 5.44
N CYS A 104 39.35 32.20 6.58
CA CYS A 104 39.16 31.01 7.40
C CYS A 104 37.70 30.86 7.85
N GLU A 105 37.09 31.90 8.42
CA GLU A 105 35.68 31.86 8.84
C GLU A 105 34.73 31.59 7.66
N ASN A 106 35.01 32.17 6.50
CA ASN A 106 34.22 31.94 5.29
C ASN A 106 34.36 30.50 4.78
N LEU A 107 35.56 29.93 4.86
CA LEU A 107 35.81 28.53 4.52
C LEU A 107 35.14 27.59 5.51
N GLU A 108 35.20 27.86 6.81
CA GLU A 108 34.48 27.10 7.84
C GLU A 108 32.96 27.10 7.59
N LYS A 109 32.37 28.27 7.29
CA LYS A 109 30.95 28.37 6.91
C LYS A 109 30.61 27.62 5.61
N LYS A 110 31.55 27.56 4.64
CA LYS A 110 31.37 26.75 3.42
C LYS A 110 31.46 25.25 3.72
N ILE A 111 32.40 24.83 4.56
CA ILE A 111 32.56 23.44 4.99
C ILE A 111 31.30 22.98 5.73
N GLU A 112 30.78 23.80 6.64
CA GLU A 112 29.58 23.44 7.40
C GLU A 112 28.35 23.30 6.52
N ARG A 113 28.15 24.22 5.56
CA ARG A 113 27.10 24.07 4.54
C ARG A 113 27.24 22.78 3.74
N ARG A 114 28.46 22.42 3.32
CA ARG A 114 28.72 21.16 2.60
C ARG A 114 28.46 19.93 3.46
N LYS A 115 28.74 19.97 4.78
CA LYS A 115 28.40 18.87 5.69
C LYS A 115 26.89 18.69 5.80
N VAL A 116 26.14 19.77 6.01
CA VAL A 116 24.67 19.73 6.07
C VAL A 116 24.09 19.20 4.75
N GLU A 117 24.58 19.68 3.60
CA GLU A 117 24.20 19.16 2.28
C GLU A 117 24.49 17.66 2.15
N ALA A 118 25.65 17.19 2.62
CA ALA A 118 26.02 15.77 2.58
C ALA A 118 25.13 14.90 3.50
N GLU A 119 24.75 15.40 4.67
CA GLU A 119 23.83 14.71 5.58
C GLU A 119 22.42 14.60 4.99
N VAL A 120 21.93 15.67 4.34
CA VAL A 120 20.65 15.65 3.63
C VAL A 120 20.69 14.64 2.48
N LEU A 121 21.72 14.68 1.63
CA LEU A 121 21.90 13.72 0.53
C LEU A 121 22.02 12.28 1.04
N LEU A 122 22.67 12.05 2.17
CA LEU A 122 22.77 10.73 2.78
C LEU A 122 21.39 10.25 3.28
N ALA A 123 20.61 11.13 3.90
CA ALA A 123 19.24 10.82 4.33
C ALA A 123 18.32 10.50 3.14
N GLU A 124 18.41 11.29 2.06
CA GLU A 124 17.71 11.04 0.79
C GLU A 124 18.12 9.69 0.18
N TYR A 125 19.42 9.41 0.09
CA TYR A 125 19.93 8.13 -0.39
C TYR A 125 19.40 6.95 0.42
N ILE A 126 19.41 7.05 1.76
CA ILE A 126 18.86 6.02 2.65
C ILE A 126 17.36 5.84 2.39
N SER A 127 16.61 6.93 2.20
CA SER A 127 15.18 6.90 1.88
C SER A 127 14.92 6.19 0.53
N HIS A 128 15.62 6.58 -0.53
CA HIS A 128 15.54 5.95 -1.84
C HIS A 128 15.90 4.46 -1.78
N ARG A 129 16.92 4.09 -0.99
CA ARG A 129 17.30 2.68 -0.81
C ARG A 129 16.23 1.88 -0.09
N ARG A 130 15.49 2.47 0.86
CA ARG A 130 14.34 1.81 1.52
C ARG A 130 13.19 1.64 0.54
N ALA A 131 12.80 2.70 -0.16
CA ALA A 131 11.75 2.65 -1.18
C ALA A 131 12.05 1.62 -2.28
N LEU A 132 13.31 1.52 -2.71
CA LEU A 132 13.73 0.50 -3.67
C LEU A 132 13.55 -0.93 -3.12
N LYS A 133 13.97 -1.18 -1.87
CA LYS A 133 13.79 -2.50 -1.24
C LYS A 133 12.32 -2.85 -1.07
N GLU A 134 11.47 -1.90 -0.70
CA GLU A 134 10.02 -2.09 -0.62
C GLU A 134 9.42 -2.41 -1.99
N ALA A 135 9.81 -1.67 -3.03
CA ALA A 135 9.41 -1.93 -4.42
C ALA A 135 9.88 -3.31 -4.92
N GLU A 136 11.09 -3.75 -4.54
CA GLU A 136 11.56 -5.09 -4.87
C GLU A 136 10.74 -6.18 -4.17
N ILE A 137 10.34 -5.97 -2.91
CA ILE A 137 9.50 -6.91 -2.16
C ILE A 137 8.11 -7.00 -2.80
N THR A 138 7.47 -5.86 -3.11
CA THR A 138 6.16 -5.84 -3.77
C THR A 138 6.22 -6.43 -5.18
N LEU A 139 7.30 -6.19 -5.93
CA LEU A 139 7.49 -6.84 -7.23
C LEU A 139 7.61 -8.35 -7.09
N ARG A 140 8.31 -8.86 -6.06
CA ARG A 140 8.42 -10.31 -5.81
C ARG A 140 7.07 -10.92 -5.40
N SER A 141 6.24 -10.22 -4.61
CA SER A 141 4.90 -10.72 -4.26
C SER A 141 3.98 -10.72 -5.48
N LEU A 142 3.95 -9.63 -6.25
CA LEU A 142 3.15 -9.52 -7.48
C LEU A 142 3.56 -10.57 -8.52
N LYS A 143 4.86 -10.87 -8.66
CA LYS A 143 5.33 -11.97 -9.53
C LYS A 143 4.80 -13.34 -9.07
N LYS A 144 4.77 -13.60 -7.76
CA LYS A 144 4.20 -14.84 -7.22
C LYS A 144 2.69 -14.91 -7.48
N GLU A 145 1.95 -13.84 -7.21
CA GLU A 145 0.52 -13.73 -7.48
C GLU A 145 0.21 -13.91 -8.97
N ALA A 146 0.97 -13.26 -9.86
CA ALA A 146 0.83 -13.43 -11.30
C ALA A 146 1.08 -14.88 -11.73
N SER A 147 2.09 -15.56 -11.16
CA SER A 147 2.36 -16.96 -11.47
C SER A 147 1.24 -17.90 -10.97
N ALA A 148 0.65 -17.61 -9.82
CA ALA A 148 -0.49 -18.34 -9.28
C ALA A 148 -1.75 -18.12 -10.14
N ALA A 149 -2.05 -16.86 -10.48
CA ALA A 149 -3.14 -16.49 -11.37
C ALA A 149 -2.99 -17.15 -12.75
N GLN A 150 -1.77 -17.21 -13.30
CA GLN A 150 -1.49 -17.89 -14.56
C GLN A 150 -1.73 -19.41 -14.45
N SER A 151 -1.39 -20.04 -13.32
CA SER A 151 -1.68 -21.45 -13.07
C SER A 151 -3.18 -21.71 -13.00
N VAL A 152 -3.92 -20.86 -12.27
CA VAL A 152 -5.39 -20.92 -12.18
C VAL A 152 -6.03 -20.72 -13.55
N PHE A 153 -5.59 -19.72 -14.32
CA PHE A 153 -6.05 -19.47 -15.68
C PHE A 153 -5.81 -20.68 -16.60
N ASN A 154 -4.62 -21.29 -16.53
CA ASN A 154 -4.31 -22.49 -17.30
C ASN A 154 -5.19 -23.68 -16.90
N ASN A 155 -5.54 -23.82 -15.61
CA ASN A 155 -6.45 -24.85 -15.15
C ASN A 155 -7.88 -24.61 -15.66
N HIS A 156 -8.38 -23.37 -15.58
CA HIS A 156 -9.69 -22.98 -16.12
C HIS A 156 -9.74 -23.18 -17.64
N ARG A 157 -8.67 -22.81 -18.36
CA ARG A 157 -8.57 -23.07 -19.81
C ARG A 157 -8.66 -24.56 -20.12
N LYS A 158 -7.94 -25.42 -19.39
CA LYS A 158 -8.03 -26.88 -19.55
C LYS A 158 -9.43 -27.41 -19.22
N GLN A 159 -10.09 -26.87 -18.19
CA GLN A 159 -11.46 -27.25 -17.86
C GLN A 159 -12.42 -26.85 -18.97
N LEU A 160 -12.31 -25.61 -19.48
CA LEU A 160 -13.11 -25.11 -20.60
C LEU A 160 -12.89 -25.97 -21.86
N GLU A 161 -11.65 -26.35 -22.17
CA GLU A 161 -11.35 -27.25 -23.30
C GLU A 161 -12.05 -28.62 -23.15
N ARG A 162 -12.09 -29.19 -21.93
CA ARG A 162 -12.82 -30.45 -21.65
C ARG A 162 -14.33 -30.26 -21.77
N GLU A 163 -14.87 -29.18 -21.22
CA GLU A 163 -16.30 -28.86 -21.31
C GLU A 163 -16.72 -28.62 -22.77
N CYS A 164 -15.92 -27.89 -23.56
CA CYS A 164 -16.14 -27.72 -25.00
C CYS A 164 -16.08 -29.05 -25.75
N ALA A 165 -15.14 -29.95 -25.41
CA ALA A 165 -15.07 -31.28 -26.02
C ALA A 165 -16.34 -32.10 -25.70
N LEU A 166 -16.79 -32.09 -24.45
CA LEU A 166 -18.05 -32.72 -24.03
C LEU A 166 -19.26 -32.09 -24.71
N GLN A 167 -19.30 -30.77 -24.86
CA GLN A 167 -20.36 -30.06 -25.58
C GLN A 167 -20.39 -30.50 -27.04
N ILE A 168 -19.24 -30.57 -27.73
CA ILE A 168 -19.16 -31.04 -29.12
C ILE A 168 -19.65 -32.48 -29.24
N GLU A 169 -19.28 -33.37 -28.31
CA GLU A 169 -19.79 -34.75 -28.27
C GLU A 169 -21.32 -34.80 -28.07
N LEU A 170 -21.84 -34.03 -27.12
CA LEU A 170 -23.27 -33.96 -26.83
C LEU A 170 -24.05 -33.34 -28.00
N GLU A 171 -23.54 -32.27 -28.61
CA GLU A 171 -24.10 -31.70 -29.83
C GLU A 171 -24.03 -32.70 -31.01
N GLY A 172 -23.00 -33.55 -31.08
CA GLY A 172 -22.93 -34.65 -32.03
C GLY A 172 -24.02 -35.70 -31.81
N LYS A 173 -24.25 -36.08 -30.55
CA LYS A 173 -25.36 -36.97 -30.15
C LYS A 173 -26.73 -36.35 -30.43
N ILE A 174 -26.91 -35.06 -30.12
CA ILE A 174 -28.14 -34.31 -30.44
C ILE A 174 -28.31 -34.21 -31.95
N ARG A 175 -27.25 -33.87 -32.72
CA ARG A 175 -27.30 -33.80 -34.19
C ARG A 175 -27.68 -35.14 -34.81
N THR A 176 -27.14 -36.25 -34.32
CA THR A 176 -27.50 -37.58 -34.82
C THR A 176 -28.94 -37.94 -34.47
N GLN A 177 -29.41 -37.67 -33.24
CA GLN A 177 -30.82 -37.81 -32.85
C GLN A 177 -31.75 -36.90 -33.64
N MET A 178 -31.35 -35.65 -33.88
CA MET A 178 -32.11 -34.71 -34.70
C MET A 178 -32.10 -35.12 -36.16
N GLN A 179 -31.00 -35.60 -36.74
CA GLN A 179 -31.00 -36.15 -38.10
C GLN A 179 -31.95 -37.36 -38.21
N GLN A 180 -32.01 -38.23 -37.19
CA GLN A 180 -33.00 -39.30 -37.10
C GLN A 180 -34.44 -38.75 -37.02
N MET A 181 -34.67 -37.63 -36.32
CA MET A 181 -35.97 -36.96 -36.23
C MET A 181 -36.32 -36.05 -37.43
N ILE A 182 -35.34 -35.53 -38.17
CA ILE A 182 -35.49 -34.64 -39.34
C ILE A 182 -36.08 -35.42 -40.52
N VAL A 183 -35.91 -36.75 -40.55
CA VAL A 183 -36.67 -37.64 -41.44
C VAL A 183 -38.19 -37.52 -41.20
N HIS A 184 -38.64 -36.89 -40.10
CA HIS A 184 -40.04 -36.93 -39.67
C HIS A 184 -40.78 -35.58 -39.49
N SER A 185 -40.19 -34.37 -39.47
CA SER A 185 -41.04 -33.14 -39.37
C SER A 185 -40.38 -31.75 -39.52
N ARG A 186 -41.25 -30.75 -39.67
CA ARG A 186 -41.09 -29.27 -39.78
C ARG A 186 -40.15 -28.60 -38.76
N THR A 187 -39.85 -29.26 -37.64
CA THR A 187 -38.91 -28.81 -36.60
C THR A 187 -37.47 -28.69 -37.13
N ALA A 188 -37.14 -29.46 -38.18
CA ALA A 188 -35.87 -29.39 -38.91
C ALA A 188 -35.49 -27.98 -39.39
N LYS A 189 -36.46 -27.21 -39.90
CA LYS A 189 -36.23 -25.87 -40.47
C LYS A 189 -35.82 -24.82 -39.43
N ASN A 190 -36.37 -24.91 -38.21
CA ASN A 190 -36.04 -23.94 -37.15
C ASN A 190 -34.63 -24.15 -36.63
N TYR A 191 -34.19 -25.41 -36.52
CA TYR A 191 -32.83 -25.73 -36.12
C TYR A 191 -31.79 -25.36 -37.19
N GLN A 192 -32.15 -25.50 -38.47
CA GLN A 192 -31.31 -25.01 -39.58
C GLN A 192 -31.09 -23.50 -39.49
N GLN A 193 -32.15 -22.71 -39.23
CA GLN A 193 -32.03 -21.26 -39.08
C GLN A 193 -31.21 -20.83 -37.84
N LEU A 194 -31.28 -21.57 -36.74
CA LEU A 194 -30.43 -21.31 -35.57
C LEU A 194 -28.97 -21.67 -35.86
N PHE A 195 -28.73 -22.73 -36.62
CA PHE A 195 -27.40 -23.12 -37.05
C PHE A 195 -26.78 -22.07 -37.97
N ASP A 196 -27.53 -21.59 -38.96
CA ASP A 196 -27.08 -20.54 -39.88
C ASP A 196 -26.64 -19.27 -39.12
N LYS A 197 -27.44 -18.81 -38.14
CA LYS A 197 -27.08 -17.69 -37.25
C LYS A 197 -25.83 -17.95 -36.40
N LEU A 198 -25.62 -19.18 -35.94
CA LEU A 198 -24.40 -19.56 -35.21
C LEU A 198 -23.17 -19.54 -36.14
N THR A 199 -23.31 -19.97 -37.39
CA THR A 199 -22.23 -19.84 -38.38
C THR A 199 -21.93 -18.40 -38.75
N ASP A 200 -22.93 -17.54 -38.88
CA ASP A 200 -22.74 -16.12 -39.18
C ASP A 200 -21.98 -15.41 -38.05
N THR A 201 -22.41 -15.62 -36.79
CA THR A 201 -21.71 -15.06 -35.62
C THR A 201 -20.29 -15.61 -35.48
N LYS A 202 -20.05 -16.89 -35.80
CA LYS A 202 -18.71 -17.46 -35.85
C LYS A 202 -17.83 -16.79 -36.91
N ASN A 203 -18.35 -16.60 -38.12
CA ASN A 203 -17.61 -15.98 -39.22
C ASN A 203 -17.27 -14.51 -38.92
N GLU A 204 -18.19 -13.78 -38.29
CA GLU A 204 -17.95 -12.40 -37.83
C GLU A 204 -16.82 -12.35 -36.79
N LYS A 205 -16.79 -13.28 -35.83
CA LYS A 205 -15.70 -13.38 -34.86
C LYS A 205 -14.37 -13.76 -35.48
N MET A 206 -14.35 -14.62 -36.50
CA MET A 206 -13.12 -14.92 -37.24
C MET A 206 -12.62 -13.70 -38.04
N SER A 207 -13.52 -12.87 -38.60
CA SER A 207 -13.13 -11.61 -39.26
C SER A 207 -12.47 -10.64 -38.28
N GLN A 208 -13.06 -10.47 -37.10
CA GLN A 208 -12.49 -9.63 -36.03
C GLN A 208 -11.11 -10.12 -35.58
N GLN A 209 -10.92 -11.45 -35.49
CA GLN A 209 -9.62 -12.01 -35.16
C GLN A 209 -8.56 -11.73 -36.25
N SER A 210 -8.92 -11.87 -37.52
CA SER A 210 -8.04 -11.55 -38.66
C SER A 210 -7.65 -10.06 -38.68
N GLU A 211 -8.59 -9.16 -38.37
CA GLU A 211 -8.31 -7.72 -38.23
C GLU A 211 -7.29 -7.44 -37.12
N LEU A 212 -7.45 -8.06 -35.95
CA LEU A 212 -6.51 -7.92 -34.84
C LEU A 212 -5.12 -8.51 -35.18
N GLU A 213 -5.06 -9.65 -35.86
CA GLU A 213 -3.80 -10.24 -36.33
C GLU A 213 -3.07 -9.31 -37.32
N ASN A 214 -3.81 -8.64 -38.22
CA ASN A 214 -3.25 -7.64 -39.13
C ASN A 214 -2.74 -6.39 -38.39
N GLU A 215 -3.46 -5.92 -37.36
CA GLU A 215 -3.02 -4.81 -36.52
C GLU A 215 -1.74 -5.15 -35.74
N ILE A 216 -1.64 -6.37 -35.19
CA ILE A 216 -0.45 -6.87 -34.52
C ILE A 216 0.74 -6.90 -35.50
N ALA A 217 0.55 -7.45 -36.69
CA ALA A 217 1.59 -7.47 -37.73
C ALA A 217 2.03 -6.04 -38.14
N ALA A 218 1.10 -5.08 -38.19
CA ALA A 218 1.42 -3.69 -38.47
C ALA A 218 2.25 -3.03 -37.35
N VAL A 219 1.97 -3.34 -36.08
CA VAL A 219 2.73 -2.86 -34.92
C VAL A 219 4.13 -3.49 -34.90
N GLU A 220 4.25 -4.78 -35.19
CA GLU A 220 5.55 -5.46 -35.28
C GLU A 220 6.42 -4.87 -36.38
N ASN A 221 5.85 -4.56 -37.56
CA ASN A 221 6.57 -3.87 -38.63
C ASN A 221 7.04 -2.46 -38.24
N LYS A 222 6.25 -1.72 -37.45
CA LYS A 222 6.69 -0.42 -36.92
C LYS A 222 7.83 -0.60 -35.91
N ARG A 223 7.75 -1.61 -35.04
CA ARG A 223 8.80 -1.94 -34.07
C ARG A 223 10.11 -2.30 -34.76
N THR A 224 10.08 -3.13 -35.80
CA THR A 224 11.30 -3.50 -36.55
C THR A 224 11.89 -2.30 -37.29
N LYS A 225 11.05 -1.41 -37.84
CA LYS A 225 11.53 -0.15 -38.44
C LYS A 225 12.26 0.73 -37.42
N VAL A 226 11.67 0.93 -36.24
CA VAL A 226 12.31 1.72 -35.17
C VAL A 226 13.61 1.07 -34.70
N ALA A 227 13.66 -0.26 -34.59
CA ALA A 227 14.91 -0.96 -34.25
C ALA A 227 16.01 -0.72 -35.29
N ASN A 228 15.69 -0.80 -36.57
CA ASN A 228 16.64 -0.52 -37.65
C ASN A 228 17.12 0.95 -37.63
N ASP A 229 16.23 1.90 -37.35
CA ASP A 229 16.60 3.32 -37.23
C ASP A 229 17.55 3.56 -36.05
N VAL A 230 17.34 2.86 -34.93
CA VAL A 230 18.23 2.91 -33.76
C VAL A 230 19.60 2.32 -34.09
N ASP A 231 19.65 1.18 -34.77
CA ASP A 231 20.91 0.55 -35.18
C ASP A 231 21.69 1.46 -36.16
N ALA A 232 21.00 2.12 -37.09
CA ALA A 232 21.63 3.09 -38.00
C ALA A 232 22.22 4.30 -37.25
N LEU A 233 21.51 4.82 -36.24
CA LEU A 233 22.01 5.91 -35.40
C LEU A 233 23.25 5.49 -34.58
N ASN A 234 23.28 4.26 -34.06
CA ASN A 234 24.43 3.74 -33.33
C ASN A 234 25.68 3.69 -34.23
N VAL A 235 25.55 3.25 -35.49
CA VAL A 235 26.67 3.28 -36.44
C VAL A 235 27.18 4.71 -36.67
N THR A 236 26.27 5.69 -36.84
CA THR A 236 26.69 7.09 -37.01
C THR A 236 27.40 7.65 -35.78
N LEU A 237 27.01 7.23 -34.57
CA LEU A 237 27.68 7.62 -33.33
C LEU A 237 29.09 7.03 -33.26
N GLU A 238 29.26 5.74 -33.59
CA GLU A 238 30.59 5.11 -33.62
C GLU A 238 31.54 5.80 -34.61
N ASP A 239 31.03 6.26 -35.75
CA ASP A 239 31.84 6.98 -36.74
C ASP A 239 32.25 8.38 -36.26
N GLN A 240 31.35 9.10 -35.58
CA GLN A 240 31.67 10.38 -34.94
C GLN A 240 32.70 10.23 -33.80
N GLU A 241 32.60 9.16 -33.01
CA GLU A 241 33.58 8.87 -31.96
C GLU A 241 34.98 8.60 -32.53
N LYS A 242 35.06 7.89 -33.67
CA LYS A 242 36.33 7.68 -34.39
C LYS A 242 36.91 8.98 -34.93
N GLU A 243 36.08 9.89 -35.45
CA GLU A 243 36.51 11.19 -35.95
C GLU A 243 37.09 12.07 -34.81
N ILE A 244 36.38 12.15 -33.68
CA ILE A 244 36.85 12.87 -32.47
C ILE A 244 38.18 12.30 -31.97
N ALA A 245 38.33 10.97 -31.94
CA ALA A 245 39.60 10.34 -31.56
C ALA A 245 40.75 10.70 -32.54
N GLY A 246 40.44 10.79 -33.84
CA GLY A 246 41.37 11.22 -34.88
C GLY A 246 41.84 12.66 -34.69
N GLU A 247 40.92 13.61 -34.50
CA GLU A 247 41.23 15.02 -34.25
C GLU A 247 42.04 15.21 -32.95
N THR A 248 41.67 14.48 -31.89
CA THR A 248 42.41 14.51 -30.61
C THR A 248 43.87 14.08 -30.79
N LYS A 249 44.13 13.07 -31.62
CA LYS A 249 45.50 12.62 -31.95
C LYS A 249 46.25 13.68 -32.77
N HIS A 250 45.57 14.34 -33.70
CA HIS A 250 46.16 15.43 -34.48
C HIS A 250 46.54 16.61 -33.58
N HIS A 251 45.65 17.01 -32.68
CA HIS A 251 45.90 18.08 -31.71
C HIS A 251 47.15 17.83 -30.87
N LYS A 252 47.28 16.63 -30.29
CA LYS A 252 48.49 16.23 -29.51
C LYS A 252 49.78 16.31 -30.34
N THR A 253 49.71 16.00 -31.64
CA THR A 253 50.86 16.10 -32.54
C THR A 253 51.25 17.56 -32.80
N CYS A 254 50.26 18.45 -32.93
CA CYS A 254 50.48 19.89 -33.08
C CYS A 254 51.05 20.53 -31.81
N GLU A 255 50.55 20.15 -30.64
CA GLU A 255 51.10 20.61 -29.34
C GLU A 255 52.57 20.24 -29.19
N ALA A 256 52.96 19.01 -29.54
CA ALA A 256 54.35 18.57 -29.49
C ALA A 256 55.26 19.39 -30.43
N LYS A 257 54.76 19.77 -31.61
CA LYS A 257 55.50 20.63 -32.56
C LYS A 257 55.65 22.06 -32.04
N LEU A 258 54.61 22.63 -31.44
CA LEU A 258 54.68 23.96 -30.82
C LEU A 258 55.69 24.00 -29.68
N TYR A 259 55.74 22.95 -28.85
CA TYR A 259 56.72 22.83 -27.77
C TYR A 259 58.17 22.83 -28.31
N HIS A 260 58.44 22.12 -29.40
CA HIS A 260 59.75 22.10 -30.04
C HIS A 260 60.15 23.49 -30.58
N LEU A 261 59.27 24.15 -31.33
CA LEU A 261 59.52 25.48 -31.90
C LEU A 261 59.77 26.52 -30.80
N ASN A 262 59.02 26.46 -29.70
CA ASN A 262 59.21 27.40 -28.60
C ASN A 262 60.60 27.27 -27.95
N ARG A 263 61.10 26.04 -27.82
CA ARG A 263 62.46 25.77 -27.32
C ARG A 263 63.55 26.34 -28.23
N GLU A 264 63.37 26.27 -29.55
CA GLU A 264 64.33 26.85 -30.51
C GLU A 264 64.38 28.39 -30.43
N VAL A 265 63.22 29.03 -30.25
CA VAL A 265 63.14 30.50 -30.07
C VAL A 265 63.91 30.95 -28.83
N GLU A 266 63.76 30.24 -27.71
CA GLU A 266 64.50 30.53 -26.48
C GLU A 266 66.02 30.40 -26.64
N GLN A 267 66.48 29.45 -27.44
CA GLN A 267 67.90 29.27 -27.74
C GLN A 267 68.46 30.41 -28.60
N ASN A 268 67.69 30.87 -29.59
CA ASN A 268 68.04 32.03 -30.42
C ASN A 268 68.04 33.35 -29.65
N TYR A 269 67.16 33.49 -28.65
CA TYR A 269 67.15 34.68 -27.79
C TYR A 269 68.45 34.81 -26.99
N ARG A 270 68.96 33.70 -26.44
CA ARG A 270 70.21 33.68 -25.66
C ARG A 270 71.46 34.02 -26.48
N THR A 271 71.50 33.67 -27.76
CA THR A 271 72.63 34.00 -28.64
C THR A 271 72.68 35.49 -28.99
N ILE A 272 71.52 36.12 -29.16
CA ILE A 272 71.42 37.58 -29.39
C ILE A 272 71.92 38.36 -28.17
N GLU A 273 71.53 37.95 -26.96
CA GLU A 273 72.00 38.54 -25.70
C GLU A 273 73.54 38.50 -25.60
N HIS A 274 74.15 37.38 -25.99
CA HIS A 274 75.60 37.22 -25.98
C HIS A 274 76.33 38.18 -26.94
N ILE A 275 75.79 38.38 -28.15
CA ILE A 275 76.38 39.29 -29.16
C ILE A 275 76.26 40.75 -28.70
N LYS A 276 75.12 41.11 -28.09
CA LYS A 276 74.88 42.45 -27.56
C LYS A 276 75.91 42.86 -26.51
N ASN A 277 76.31 41.93 -25.63
CA ASN A 277 77.30 42.20 -24.59
C ASN A 277 78.72 42.42 -25.14
N LYS A 278 79.11 41.74 -26.23
CA LYS A 278 80.41 41.96 -26.88
C LYS A 278 80.53 43.33 -27.56
N MET A 279 79.43 43.87 -28.08
CA MET A 279 79.45 45.22 -28.68
C MET A 279 79.67 46.31 -27.64
N ALA A 280 79.14 46.13 -26.42
CA ALA A 280 79.35 47.07 -25.32
C ALA A 280 80.81 47.12 -24.84
N GLU A 281 81.54 46.00 -24.86
CA GLU A 281 82.96 45.95 -24.50
C GLU A 281 83.88 46.66 -25.51
N VAL A 282 83.51 46.70 -26.78
CA VAL A 282 84.27 47.40 -27.84
C VAL A 282 84.09 48.91 -27.74
N ALA A 283 82.87 49.36 -27.42
CA ALA A 283 82.58 50.80 -27.24
C ALA A 283 83.34 51.42 -26.05
N ALA A 284 83.69 50.63 -25.03
CA ALA A 284 84.43 51.10 -23.86
C ALA A 284 85.94 51.33 -24.10
N ARG A 285 86.50 50.85 -25.23
CA ARG A 285 87.96 50.89 -25.50
C ARG A 285 88.44 52.13 -26.27
N THR A 286 87.56 53.06 -26.63
CA THR A 286 87.90 54.28 -27.39
C THR A 286 87.17 55.50 -26.80
N GLY A 287 87.90 56.36 -26.08
CA GLY A 287 87.49 57.73 -25.69
C GLY A 287 88.58 58.71 -26.14
N GLU A 288 88.29 59.69 -27.00
CA GLU A 288 87.67 61.04 -26.83
C GLU A 288 88.75 62.15 -26.86
N GLU A 289 88.69 62.99 -27.91
CA GLU A 289 89.58 64.12 -28.23
C GLU A 289 89.01 65.45 -27.71
N ASP A 290 89.90 66.37 -27.31
CA ASP A 290 89.57 67.70 -26.77
C ASP A 290 89.04 68.69 -27.83
N TYR A 291 87.94 69.39 -27.51
CA TYR A 291 87.20 70.27 -28.42
C TYR A 291 87.53 71.78 -28.27
N SER A 292 87.66 72.48 -29.40
CA SER A 292 87.88 73.92 -29.65
C SER A 292 86.62 74.79 -29.40
N PRO A 293 86.69 76.13 -29.19
CA PRO A 293 85.54 76.97 -28.83
C PRO A 293 84.34 76.98 -29.82
N TYR A 294 84.59 76.85 -31.13
CA TYR A 294 83.51 76.64 -32.11
C TYR A 294 82.87 75.25 -31.95
N GLU A 295 83.65 74.26 -31.54
CA GLU A 295 83.16 72.95 -31.17
C GLU A 295 82.41 72.99 -29.84
N THR A 296 82.75 73.87 -28.88
CA THR A 296 81.93 74.11 -27.69
C THR A 296 80.55 74.67 -28.05
N LYS A 297 80.45 75.61 -29.01
CA LYS A 297 79.15 76.12 -29.48
C LYS A 297 78.37 75.10 -30.30
N ILE A 298 79.05 74.35 -31.15
CA ILE A 298 78.46 73.20 -31.86
C ILE A 298 78.00 72.14 -30.86
N ASN A 299 78.74 71.90 -29.78
CA ASN A 299 78.41 70.94 -28.73
C ASN A 299 77.22 71.41 -27.89
N GLU A 300 77.07 72.72 -27.67
CA GLU A 300 75.89 73.29 -27.03
C GLU A 300 74.64 73.21 -27.92
N LEU A 301 74.74 73.55 -29.22
CA LEU A 301 73.64 73.36 -30.18
C LEU A 301 73.31 71.88 -30.40
N LYS A 302 74.31 70.99 -30.44
CA LYS A 302 74.13 69.53 -30.41
C LYS A 302 73.48 69.08 -29.09
N GLY A 303 73.76 69.76 -27.98
CA GLY A 303 73.12 69.50 -26.68
C GLY A 303 71.64 69.91 -26.68
N GLN A 304 71.30 71.07 -27.25
CA GLN A 304 69.91 71.50 -27.43
C GLN A 304 69.16 70.60 -28.42
N ARG A 305 69.81 70.20 -29.51
CA ARG A 305 69.27 69.23 -30.46
C ARG A 305 69.03 67.88 -29.80
N ARG A 306 69.99 67.35 -29.03
CA ARG A 306 69.82 66.12 -28.23
C ARG A 306 68.65 66.21 -27.27
N LYS A 307 68.51 67.32 -26.53
CA LYS A 307 67.35 67.54 -25.64
C LYS A 307 66.02 67.55 -26.40
N LEU A 308 65.96 68.15 -27.58
CA LEU A 308 64.76 68.11 -28.43
C LEU A 308 64.50 66.71 -29.00
N GLU A 309 65.54 66.00 -29.43
CA GLU A 309 65.46 64.60 -29.89
C GLU A 309 64.98 63.68 -28.76
N ASP A 310 65.48 63.86 -27.54
CA ASP A 310 65.04 63.13 -26.35
C ASP A 310 63.59 63.46 -25.99
N ASN A 311 63.19 64.73 -26.06
CA ASN A 311 61.80 65.13 -25.83
C ASN A 311 60.86 64.53 -26.90
N VAL A 312 61.23 64.56 -28.17
CA VAL A 312 60.46 63.94 -29.25
C VAL A 312 60.36 62.43 -29.02
N ARG A 313 61.47 61.76 -28.68
CA ARG A 313 61.47 60.33 -28.35
C ARG A 313 60.55 60.02 -27.16
N ASN A 314 60.59 60.82 -26.10
CA ASN A 314 59.72 60.68 -24.94
C ASN A 314 58.23 60.86 -25.30
N TYR A 315 57.91 61.85 -26.14
CA TYR A 315 56.54 62.04 -26.62
C TYR A 315 56.08 60.90 -27.54
N THR A 316 56.94 60.40 -28.43
CA THR A 316 56.63 59.24 -29.27
C THR A 316 56.41 58.00 -28.41
N GLN A 317 57.22 57.77 -27.38
CA GLN A 317 57.04 56.66 -26.45
C GLN A 317 55.76 56.79 -25.63
N LEU A 318 55.44 57.99 -25.14
CA LEU A 318 54.17 58.26 -24.45
C LEU A 318 52.97 58.06 -25.38
N TRP A 319 53.09 58.46 -26.65
CA TRP A 319 52.05 58.25 -27.65
C TRP A 319 51.88 56.75 -27.97
N LEU A 320 52.97 56.00 -28.15
CA LEU A 320 52.92 54.56 -28.40
C LEU A 320 52.31 53.80 -27.21
N THR A 321 52.72 54.11 -25.99
CA THR A 321 52.13 53.48 -24.79
C THR A 321 50.63 53.81 -24.67
N LYS A 322 50.23 55.06 -24.92
CA LYS A 322 48.80 55.42 -24.97
C LYS A 322 48.05 54.69 -26.09
N GLN A 323 48.67 54.54 -27.26
CA GLN A 323 48.09 53.80 -28.38
C GLN A 323 47.94 52.31 -28.06
N GLU A 324 48.96 51.68 -27.48
CA GLU A 324 48.93 50.28 -27.03
C GLU A 324 47.84 50.05 -25.99
N THR A 325 47.73 50.93 -24.98
CA THR A 325 46.64 50.83 -24.00
C THR A 325 45.28 50.99 -24.63
N ARG A 326 45.13 51.91 -25.61
CA ARG A 326 43.87 52.08 -26.35
C ARG A 326 43.51 50.83 -27.15
N VAL A 327 44.45 50.27 -27.91
CA VAL A 327 44.22 49.04 -28.68
C VAL A 327 43.87 47.88 -27.75
N ARG A 328 44.59 47.72 -26.63
CA ARG A 328 44.28 46.70 -25.62
C ARG A 328 42.85 46.86 -25.09
N LEU A 329 42.46 48.06 -24.68
CA LEU A 329 41.10 48.34 -24.19
C LEU A 329 40.03 48.11 -25.27
N THR A 330 40.32 48.41 -26.54
CA THR A 330 39.41 48.11 -27.65
C THR A 330 39.23 46.60 -27.85
N LEU A 331 40.31 45.82 -27.78
CA LEU A 331 40.23 44.35 -27.86
C LEU A 331 39.46 43.76 -26.67
N GLU A 332 39.72 44.23 -25.45
CA GLU A 332 38.96 43.83 -24.26
C GLU A 332 37.48 44.21 -24.38
N TYR A 333 37.16 45.38 -24.93
CA TYR A 333 35.79 45.80 -25.22
C TYR A 333 35.12 44.89 -26.27
N GLU A 334 35.83 44.53 -27.35
CA GLU A 334 35.32 43.62 -28.36
C GLU A 334 35.05 42.22 -27.80
N ASP A 335 35.95 41.70 -26.95
CA ASP A 335 35.79 40.40 -26.32
C ASP A 335 34.64 40.39 -25.29
N THR A 336 34.54 41.42 -24.46
CA THR A 336 33.38 41.57 -23.56
C THR A 336 32.07 41.71 -24.35
N ASN A 337 32.06 42.43 -25.47
CA ASN A 337 30.89 42.54 -26.33
C ASN A 337 30.49 41.19 -26.97
N LYS A 338 31.46 40.35 -27.40
CA LYS A 338 31.18 38.98 -27.86
C LYS A 338 30.54 38.14 -26.76
N VAL A 339 31.01 38.27 -25.51
CA VAL A 339 30.43 37.57 -24.35
C VAL A 339 29.00 38.06 -24.09
N ILE A 340 28.75 39.38 -24.14
CA ILE A 340 27.41 39.96 -23.98
C ILE A 340 26.46 39.42 -25.06
N GLN A 341 26.89 39.36 -26.32
CA GLN A 341 26.07 38.81 -27.42
C GLN A 341 25.72 37.32 -27.20
N LYS A 342 26.69 36.52 -26.73
CA LYS A 342 26.44 35.11 -26.36
C LYS A 342 25.42 35.01 -25.24
N LEU A 343 25.58 35.78 -24.16
CA LEU A 343 24.64 35.80 -23.04
C LEU A 343 23.24 36.25 -23.45
N GLN A 344 23.11 37.23 -24.36
CA GLN A 344 21.82 37.65 -24.91
C GLN A 344 21.14 36.55 -25.73
N MET A 345 21.91 35.81 -26.53
CA MET A 345 21.41 34.66 -27.28
C MET A 345 20.94 33.55 -26.33
N ASP A 346 21.75 33.21 -25.32
CA ASP A 346 21.42 32.19 -24.32
C ASP A 346 20.18 32.58 -23.52
N TYR A 347 20.07 33.84 -23.09
CA TYR A 347 18.88 34.37 -22.43
C TYR A 347 17.63 34.21 -23.31
N THR A 348 17.72 34.55 -24.60
CA THR A 348 16.60 34.41 -25.53
C THR A 348 16.20 32.94 -25.71
N ILE A 349 17.16 32.02 -25.79
CA ILE A 349 16.90 30.58 -25.88
C ILE A 349 16.22 30.08 -24.60
N LEU A 350 16.72 30.47 -23.43
CA LEU A 350 16.15 30.10 -22.14
C LEU A 350 14.73 30.68 -21.96
N GLN A 351 14.50 31.91 -22.39
CA GLN A 351 13.18 32.53 -22.37
C GLN A 351 12.19 31.77 -23.24
N LYS A 352 12.58 31.36 -24.46
CA LYS A 352 11.75 30.52 -25.33
C LYS A 352 11.46 29.15 -24.71
N LYS A 353 12.48 28.50 -24.12
CA LYS A 353 12.30 27.22 -23.42
C LYS A 353 11.32 27.36 -22.26
N LYS A 354 11.45 28.42 -21.46
CA LYS A 354 10.51 28.73 -20.37
C LYS A 354 9.08 28.87 -20.89
N THR A 355 8.85 29.69 -21.92
CA THR A 355 7.49 29.86 -22.47
C THR A 355 6.90 28.57 -23.05
N CYS A 356 7.74 27.69 -23.61
CA CYS A 356 7.30 26.38 -24.09
C CYS A 356 6.91 25.46 -22.92
N GLN A 357 7.73 25.41 -21.86
CA GLN A 357 7.42 24.66 -20.65
C GLN A 357 6.16 25.19 -19.95
N ASP A 358 6.02 26.51 -19.82
CA ASP A 358 4.82 27.14 -19.27
C ASP A 358 3.56 26.74 -20.07
N GLY A 359 3.65 26.72 -21.40
CA GLY A 359 2.55 26.26 -22.27
C GLY A 359 2.21 24.77 -22.09
N LEU A 360 3.19 23.90 -21.88
CA LEU A 360 2.96 22.47 -21.57
C LEU A 360 2.29 22.32 -20.20
N MET A 361 2.76 23.04 -19.18
CA MET A 361 2.17 23.06 -17.85
C MET A 361 0.70 23.53 -17.88
N GLU A 362 0.37 24.51 -18.71
CA GLU A 362 -1.02 24.95 -18.89
C GLU A 362 -1.91 23.86 -19.53
N ILE A 363 -1.38 23.11 -20.49
CA ILE A 363 -2.11 21.99 -21.10
C ILE A 363 -2.33 20.88 -20.07
N GLU A 364 -1.29 20.46 -19.35
CA GLU A 364 -1.39 19.46 -18.29
C GLU A 364 -2.39 19.88 -17.20
N ASN A 365 -2.37 21.16 -16.78
CA ASN A 365 -3.34 21.68 -15.82
C ASN A 365 -4.78 21.63 -16.33
N ARG A 366 -5.01 21.90 -17.62
CA ARG A 366 -6.35 21.75 -18.23
C ARG A 366 -6.79 20.29 -18.28
N GLU A 367 -5.88 19.37 -18.59
CA GLU A 367 -6.16 17.94 -18.58
C GLU A 367 -6.48 17.43 -17.16
N LEU A 368 -5.72 17.88 -16.15
CA LEU A 368 -6.00 17.58 -14.74
C LEU A 368 -7.38 18.08 -14.32
N LEU A 369 -7.75 19.32 -14.67
CA LEU A 369 -9.09 19.85 -14.39
C LEU A 369 -10.19 19.05 -15.09
N GLN A 370 -9.96 18.60 -16.32
CA GLN A 370 -10.91 17.73 -17.03
C GLN A 370 -11.04 16.35 -16.37
N LEU A 371 -9.93 15.76 -15.91
CA LEU A 371 -9.93 14.49 -15.19
C LEU A 371 -10.63 14.62 -13.84
N GLU A 372 -10.40 15.71 -13.11
CA GLU A 372 -11.09 16.01 -11.86
C GLU A 372 -12.59 16.17 -12.06
N ASN A 373 -13.02 16.89 -13.10
CA ASN A 373 -14.42 17.01 -13.47
C ASN A 373 -15.06 15.66 -13.83
N LYS A 374 -14.33 14.80 -14.57
CA LYS A 374 -14.79 13.43 -14.88
C LYS A 374 -14.89 12.58 -13.62
N ALA A 375 -13.92 12.67 -12.71
CA ALA A 375 -13.93 11.96 -11.44
C ALA A 375 -15.10 12.41 -10.55
N ASN A 376 -15.37 13.72 -10.50
CA ASN A 376 -16.52 14.27 -9.79
C ASN A 376 -17.85 13.80 -10.39
N ALA A 377 -17.97 13.75 -11.72
CA ALA A 377 -19.14 13.22 -12.39
C ALA A 377 -19.36 11.72 -12.08
N LEU A 378 -18.28 10.93 -12.05
CA LEU A 378 -18.34 9.53 -11.64
C LEU A 378 -18.75 9.37 -10.17
N ASN A 379 -18.23 10.21 -9.26
CA ASN A 379 -18.61 10.21 -7.85
C ASN A 379 -20.11 10.53 -7.67
N VAL A 380 -20.64 11.50 -8.42
CA VAL A 380 -22.09 11.80 -8.42
C VAL A 380 -22.90 10.61 -8.91
N SER A 381 -22.46 9.93 -9.98
CA SER A 381 -23.11 8.72 -10.50
C SER A 381 -23.06 7.57 -9.49
N LEU A 382 -21.92 7.35 -8.83
CA LEU A 382 -21.72 6.33 -7.81
C LEU A 382 -22.64 6.59 -6.60
N ASN A 383 -22.71 7.84 -6.14
CA ASN A 383 -23.65 8.23 -5.09
C ASN A 383 -25.11 7.97 -5.48
N LYS A 384 -25.48 8.26 -6.73
CA LYS A 384 -26.83 7.95 -7.25
C LYS A 384 -27.11 6.44 -7.28
N ILE A 385 -26.14 5.62 -7.65
CA ILE A 385 -26.27 4.16 -7.62
C ILE A 385 -26.40 3.68 -6.17
N ASN A 386 -25.61 4.20 -5.23
CA ASN A 386 -25.71 3.87 -3.81
C ASN A 386 -27.09 4.23 -3.25
N THR A 387 -27.63 5.42 -3.58
CA THR A 387 -29.00 5.77 -3.16
C THR A 387 -30.05 4.83 -3.74
N GLN A 388 -29.89 4.39 -5.00
CA GLN A 388 -30.79 3.40 -5.60
C GLN A 388 -30.65 2.01 -4.97
N ILE A 389 -29.44 1.62 -4.55
CA ILE A 389 -29.20 0.38 -3.80
C ILE A 389 -29.91 0.43 -2.45
N ASP A 390 -29.82 1.55 -1.73
CA ASP A 390 -30.50 1.75 -0.45
C ASP A 390 -32.03 1.74 -0.60
N GLU A 391 -32.56 2.41 -1.63
CA GLU A 391 -33.99 2.39 -1.96
C GLU A 391 -34.47 0.97 -2.31
N ASN A 392 -33.72 0.25 -3.14
CA ASN A 392 -34.01 -1.15 -3.46
C ASN A 392 -33.88 -2.06 -2.23
N GLY A 393 -32.96 -1.76 -1.30
CA GLY A 393 -32.85 -2.44 -0.01
C GLY A 393 -34.13 -2.27 0.81
N LYS A 394 -34.63 -1.04 0.94
CA LYS A 394 -35.90 -0.73 1.62
C LYS A 394 -37.09 -1.43 0.95
N HIS A 395 -37.17 -1.40 -0.38
CA HIS A 395 -38.24 -2.10 -1.12
C HIS A 395 -38.20 -3.61 -0.90
N ARG A 396 -37.01 -4.20 -0.85
CA ARG A 396 -36.84 -5.64 -0.59
C ARG A 396 -37.27 -6.00 0.83
N MET A 397 -36.91 -5.20 1.83
CA MET A 397 -37.36 -5.38 3.20
C MET A 397 -38.89 -5.29 3.31
N LEU A 398 -39.51 -4.26 2.73
CA LEU A 398 -40.97 -4.11 2.72
C LEU A 398 -41.67 -5.28 2.02
N LEU A 399 -41.07 -5.81 0.95
CA LEU A 399 -41.62 -6.97 0.25
C LEU A 399 -41.55 -8.23 1.12
N GLU A 400 -40.44 -8.45 1.84
CA GLU A 400 -40.30 -9.59 2.74
C GLU A 400 -41.23 -9.47 3.96
N GLU A 401 -41.38 -8.27 4.53
CA GLU A 401 -42.38 -7.99 5.57
C GLU A 401 -43.79 -8.28 5.07
N LYS A 402 -44.15 -7.83 3.87
CA LYS A 402 -45.47 -8.12 3.29
C LYS A 402 -45.67 -9.62 3.02
N LYS A 403 -44.64 -10.31 2.53
CA LYS A 403 -44.67 -11.75 2.29
C LYS A 403 -44.89 -12.51 3.59
N THR A 404 -44.11 -12.21 4.64
CA THR A 404 -44.26 -12.86 5.96
C THR A 404 -45.63 -12.59 6.58
N MET A 405 -46.15 -11.36 6.47
CA MET A 405 -47.52 -11.04 6.90
C MET A 405 -48.58 -11.85 6.13
N LEU A 406 -48.44 -11.97 4.81
CA LEU A 406 -49.35 -12.80 3.99
C LEU A 406 -49.25 -14.29 4.33
N GLU A 407 -48.04 -14.81 4.56
CA GLU A 407 -47.85 -16.21 4.99
C GLU A 407 -48.54 -16.49 6.33
N VAL A 408 -48.42 -15.58 7.29
CA VAL A 408 -49.12 -15.67 8.57
C VAL A 408 -50.64 -15.65 8.39
N ASP A 409 -51.16 -14.74 7.56
CA ASP A 409 -52.59 -14.67 7.24
C ASP A 409 -53.09 -15.95 6.54
N PHE A 410 -52.34 -16.49 5.58
CA PHE A 410 -52.68 -17.74 4.89
C PHE A 410 -52.67 -18.93 5.84
N LEU A 411 -51.66 -19.04 6.71
CA LEU A 411 -51.61 -20.07 7.75
C LEU A 411 -52.78 -19.94 8.73
N GLY A 412 -53.18 -18.71 9.07
CA GLY A 412 -54.36 -18.44 9.89
C GLY A 412 -55.64 -18.98 9.24
N ARG A 413 -55.88 -18.59 7.98
CA ARG A 413 -57.05 -19.06 7.20
C ARG A 413 -57.05 -20.58 7.01
N LEU A 414 -55.87 -21.19 6.82
CA LEU A 414 -55.75 -22.63 6.70
C LEU A 414 -56.15 -23.33 8.00
N LYS A 415 -55.66 -22.86 9.15
CA LYS A 415 -56.04 -23.40 10.47
C LYS A 415 -57.53 -23.22 10.76
N GLU A 416 -58.12 -22.10 10.36
CA GLU A 416 -59.57 -21.88 10.50
C GLU A 416 -60.37 -22.86 9.63
N ALA A 417 -59.95 -23.08 8.38
CA ALA A 417 -60.58 -24.05 7.49
C ALA A 417 -60.41 -25.50 7.99
N GLU A 418 -59.23 -25.85 8.53
CA GLU A 418 -58.97 -27.15 9.16
C GLU A 418 -59.89 -27.38 10.37
N LYS A 419 -60.06 -26.37 11.24
CA LYS A 419 -61.00 -26.44 12.37
C LYS A 419 -62.44 -26.62 11.89
N ALA A 420 -62.88 -25.85 10.89
CA ALA A 420 -64.23 -25.97 10.34
C ALA A 420 -64.47 -27.35 9.70
N ALA A 421 -63.46 -27.90 9.00
CA ALA A 421 -63.52 -29.25 8.44
C ALA A 421 -63.60 -30.32 9.53
N ALA A 422 -62.80 -30.19 10.60
CA ALA A 422 -62.86 -31.09 11.75
C ALA A 422 -64.23 -31.04 12.44
N GLU A 423 -64.82 -29.86 12.61
CA GLU A 423 -66.17 -29.69 13.16
C GLU A 423 -67.24 -30.36 12.29
N ILE A 424 -67.16 -30.23 10.96
CA ILE A 424 -68.08 -30.90 10.03
C ILE A 424 -67.89 -32.42 10.10
N HIS A 425 -66.66 -32.92 10.18
CA HIS A 425 -66.38 -34.35 10.31
C HIS A 425 -66.96 -34.91 11.62
N MET A 426 -66.81 -34.21 12.74
CA MET A 426 -67.41 -34.60 14.02
C MET A 426 -68.95 -34.57 13.99
N LYS A 427 -69.56 -33.68 13.18
CA LYS A 427 -71.01 -33.69 12.96
C LYS A 427 -71.42 -34.88 12.10
N TYR A 428 -70.65 -35.21 11.08
CA TYR A 428 -70.89 -36.36 10.21
C TYR A 428 -70.81 -37.69 10.98
N GLU A 429 -69.77 -37.88 11.82
CA GLU A 429 -69.63 -39.07 12.68
C GLU A 429 -70.84 -39.23 13.60
N ARG A 430 -71.28 -38.15 14.25
CA ARG A 430 -72.50 -38.18 15.09
C ARG A 430 -73.74 -38.60 14.30
N ILE A 431 -73.93 -38.08 13.09
CA ILE A 431 -75.07 -38.47 12.24
C ILE A 431 -74.98 -39.94 11.82
N GLU A 432 -73.78 -40.46 11.53
CA GLU A 432 -73.61 -41.86 11.17
C GLU A 432 -73.86 -42.79 12.38
N GLU A 433 -73.40 -42.41 13.58
CA GLU A 433 -73.73 -43.11 14.84
C GLU A 433 -75.24 -43.13 15.11
N GLU A 434 -75.92 -41.97 14.95
CA GLU A 434 -77.39 -41.88 15.10
C GLU A 434 -78.11 -42.75 14.06
N LYS A 435 -77.65 -42.77 12.81
CA LYS A 435 -78.18 -43.61 11.74
C LYS A 435 -78.00 -45.09 12.05
N GLU A 436 -76.82 -45.53 12.51
CA GLU A 436 -76.59 -46.91 12.92
C GLU A 436 -77.48 -47.30 14.11
N SER A 437 -77.64 -46.41 15.09
CA SER A 437 -78.56 -46.61 16.21
C SER A 437 -80.00 -46.81 15.72
N ILE A 438 -80.49 -45.95 14.82
CA ILE A 438 -81.84 -46.06 14.24
C ILE A 438 -81.97 -47.37 13.44
N TYR A 439 -80.96 -47.75 12.65
CA TYR A 439 -80.96 -48.99 11.90
C TYR A 439 -81.03 -50.22 12.83
N ASN A 440 -80.29 -50.20 13.94
CA ASN A 440 -80.37 -51.24 14.97
C ASN A 440 -81.75 -51.29 15.63
N CYS A 441 -82.37 -50.14 15.94
CA CYS A 441 -83.74 -50.08 16.43
C CYS A 441 -84.75 -50.65 15.42
N LEU A 442 -84.58 -50.35 14.13
CA LEU A 442 -85.43 -50.88 13.06
C LEU A 442 -85.30 -52.40 12.94
N LEU A 443 -84.08 -52.93 12.92
CA LEU A 443 -83.83 -54.38 12.89
C LEU A 443 -84.44 -55.08 14.10
N GLU A 444 -84.34 -54.48 15.30
CA GLU A 444 -84.98 -55.04 16.49
C GLU A 444 -86.51 -55.01 16.38
N SER A 445 -87.09 -53.92 15.88
CA SER A 445 -88.52 -53.82 15.55
C SER A 445 -88.95 -54.91 14.56
N GLU A 446 -88.21 -55.11 13.46
CA GLU A 446 -88.48 -56.16 12.48
C GLU A 446 -88.43 -57.56 13.11
N LYS A 447 -87.44 -57.84 13.96
CA LYS A 447 -87.38 -59.10 14.73
C LYS A 447 -88.62 -59.26 15.63
N GLN A 448 -89.07 -58.19 16.31
CA GLN A 448 -90.29 -58.24 17.12
C GLN A 448 -91.53 -58.50 16.26
N ILE A 449 -91.67 -57.85 15.11
CA ILE A 449 -92.77 -58.11 14.16
C ILE A 449 -92.77 -59.58 13.72
N MET A 450 -91.61 -60.12 13.33
CA MET A 450 -91.46 -61.53 12.93
C MET A 450 -91.84 -62.49 14.07
N LEU A 451 -91.45 -62.18 15.31
CA LEU A 451 -91.87 -62.94 16.50
C LEU A 451 -93.38 -62.89 16.71
N TRP A 452 -94.01 -61.73 16.50
CA TRP A 452 -95.47 -61.57 16.61
C TRP A 452 -96.22 -62.29 15.48
N GLU A 453 -95.74 -62.21 14.25
CA GLU A 453 -96.30 -62.97 13.11
C GLU A 453 -96.23 -64.47 13.37
N LYS A 454 -95.10 -64.98 13.88
CA LYS A 454 -94.96 -66.39 14.29
C LYS A 454 -95.93 -66.75 15.42
N LYS A 455 -96.11 -65.90 16.42
CA LYS A 455 -97.12 -66.11 17.48
C LYS A 455 -98.54 -66.14 16.92
N ILE A 456 -98.87 -65.30 15.94
CA ILE A 456 -100.17 -65.27 15.26
C ILE A 456 -100.37 -66.54 14.43
N GLN A 457 -99.36 -66.97 13.67
CA GLN A 457 -99.39 -68.22 12.90
C GLN A 457 -99.64 -69.42 13.82
N LEU A 458 -98.86 -69.56 14.91
CA LEU A 458 -99.06 -70.62 15.91
C LEU A 458 -100.47 -70.56 16.53
N LYS A 459 -101.02 -69.37 16.79
CA LYS A 459 -102.41 -69.23 17.26
C LYS A 459 -103.44 -69.64 16.20
N LYS A 460 -103.22 -69.33 14.92
CA LYS A 460 -104.10 -69.75 13.81
C LYS A 460 -104.04 -71.26 13.58
N GLU A 461 -102.84 -71.84 13.62
CA GLU A 461 -102.63 -73.29 13.54
C GLU A 461 -103.28 -74.00 14.72
N ALA A 462 -103.09 -73.51 15.96
CA ALA A 462 -103.75 -74.06 17.14
C ALA A 462 -105.27 -73.95 17.08
N ARG A 463 -105.83 -72.85 16.54
CA ARG A 463 -107.27 -72.72 16.29
C ARG A 463 -107.76 -73.68 15.21
N SER A 464 -107.05 -73.81 14.09
CA SER A 464 -107.42 -74.74 13.02
C SER A 464 -107.35 -76.19 13.49
N GLU A 465 -106.35 -76.55 14.30
CA GLU A 465 -106.24 -77.89 14.88
C GLU A 465 -107.35 -78.14 15.90
N PHE A 466 -107.70 -77.14 16.71
CA PHE A 466 -108.86 -77.18 17.60
C PHE A 466 -110.19 -77.31 16.83
N GLU A 467 -110.35 -76.58 15.71
CA GLU A 467 -111.53 -76.69 14.84
C GLU A 467 -111.63 -78.07 14.19
N LYS A 468 -110.52 -78.65 13.70
CA LYS A 468 -110.49 -80.04 13.21
C LYS A 468 -110.86 -81.04 14.29
N GLN A 469 -110.32 -80.88 15.50
CA GLN A 469 -110.69 -81.72 16.65
C GLN A 469 -112.17 -81.55 17.00
N ASN A 470 -112.72 -80.34 16.90
CA ASN A 470 -114.13 -80.08 17.16
C ASN A 470 -115.05 -80.67 16.07
N GLU A 471 -114.65 -80.59 14.79
CA GLU A 471 -115.34 -81.27 13.68
C GLU A 471 -115.30 -82.79 13.83
N GLU A 472 -114.19 -83.35 14.32
CA GLU A 472 -114.06 -84.77 14.63
C GLU A 472 -114.95 -85.18 15.81
N VAL A 473 -115.03 -84.35 16.86
CA VAL A 473 -115.97 -84.53 17.98
C VAL A 473 -117.43 -84.46 17.52
N GLU A 474 -117.80 -83.53 16.64
CA GLU A 474 -119.16 -83.45 16.09
C GLU A 474 -119.48 -84.64 15.16
N ARG A 475 -118.49 -85.14 14.41
CA ARG A 475 -118.63 -86.39 13.63
C ARG A 475 -118.87 -87.59 14.54
N LEU A 476 -118.10 -87.69 15.63
CA LEU A 476 -118.25 -88.75 16.64
C LEU A 476 -119.58 -88.64 17.37
N LYS A 477 -120.09 -87.44 17.67
CA LYS A 477 -121.43 -87.24 18.24
C LYS A 477 -122.54 -87.67 17.29
N LEU A 478 -122.43 -87.37 16.00
CA LEU A 478 -123.37 -87.83 14.97
C LEU A 478 -123.34 -89.36 14.83
N GLU A 479 -122.17 -89.98 14.91
CA GLU A 479 -122.06 -91.45 14.98
C GLU A 479 -122.68 -92.01 16.26
N LEU A 480 -122.50 -91.35 17.41
CA LEU A 480 -123.06 -91.79 18.69
C LEU A 480 -124.59 -91.68 18.69
N GLN A 481 -125.15 -90.58 18.16
CA GLN A 481 -126.60 -90.45 17.94
C GLN A 481 -127.15 -91.49 16.95
N ASN A 482 -126.39 -91.81 15.89
CA ASN A 482 -126.79 -92.85 14.93
C ASN A 482 -126.72 -94.26 15.55
N LYS A 483 -125.75 -94.50 16.45
CA LYS A 483 -125.63 -95.74 17.23
C LYS A 483 -126.70 -95.86 18.32
N GLU A 484 -127.10 -94.77 18.96
CA GLU A 484 -128.22 -94.73 19.91
C GLU A 484 -129.57 -94.99 19.21
N LEU A 485 -129.76 -94.49 18.00
CA LEU A 485 -130.93 -94.82 17.16
C LEU A 485 -130.92 -96.28 16.67
N GLN A 486 -129.73 -96.86 16.41
CA GLN A 486 -129.59 -98.29 16.12
C GLN A 486 -129.90 -99.16 17.36
N LEU A 487 -129.51 -98.74 18.57
CA LEU A 487 -129.79 -99.46 19.81
C LEU A 487 -131.30 -99.45 20.14
N ASN A 488 -131.97 -98.31 19.96
CA ASN A 488 -133.42 -98.19 20.19
C ASN A 488 -134.29 -98.96 19.18
N ARG A 489 -133.79 -99.22 17.96
CA ARG A 489 -134.45 -100.11 16.99
C ARG A 489 -134.24 -101.59 17.36
N LYS A 490 -133.04 -101.95 17.82
CA LYS A 490 -132.68 -103.33 18.24
C LYS A 490 -133.47 -103.82 19.46
N VAL A 491 -133.86 -102.92 20.39
CA VAL A 491 -134.68 -103.27 21.56
C VAL A 491 -136.15 -103.56 21.19
N LYS A 492 -136.69 -102.95 20.12
CA LYS A 492 -138.07 -103.20 19.65
C LYS A 492 -138.19 -104.42 18.71
N GLU A 493 -137.08 -104.89 18.15
CA GLU A 493 -137.01 -106.10 17.31
C GLU A 493 -136.79 -107.38 18.15
N GLY A 494 -136.35 -107.28 19.42
CA GLY A 494 -136.13 -108.41 20.33
C GLY A 494 -137.40 -109.07 20.90
N GLU A 495 -138.54 -108.37 20.96
CA GLU A 495 -139.82 -108.95 21.43
C GLU A 495 -140.62 -109.66 20.32
N LYS A 496 -140.24 -109.46 19.05
CA LYS A 496 -140.85 -110.13 17.89
C LYS A 496 -140.07 -111.37 17.40
N LEU A 497 -138.91 -111.65 17.99
CA LEU A 497 -138.03 -112.79 17.67
C LEU A 497 -138.37 -114.10 18.40
N LEU A 498 -139.64 -114.32 18.80
CA LEU A 498 -140.04 -115.56 19.50
C LEU A 498 -141.28 -116.27 18.93
N LYS A 499 -141.81 -115.86 17.77
CA LYS A 499 -142.96 -116.54 17.13
C LYS A 499 -142.74 -117.11 15.73
N GLU A 500 -141.60 -116.87 15.11
CA GLU A 500 -141.26 -117.47 13.80
C GLU A 500 -139.74 -117.76 13.82
N CYS A 501 -139.25 -118.64 14.70
CA CYS A 501 -139.12 -120.07 14.42
C CYS A 501 -139.63 -120.51 13.04
N GLU A 502 -138.71 -121.10 12.29
CA GLU A 502 -138.87 -121.86 11.05
C GLU A 502 -138.59 -121.09 9.76
N ALA A 503 -137.76 -121.73 8.92
CA ALA A 503 -137.39 -121.39 7.56
C ALA A 503 -136.24 -120.39 7.35
N THR A 504 -135.02 -120.95 7.43
CA THR A 504 -134.02 -120.92 6.34
C THR A 504 -133.54 -119.56 5.85
N ALA A 505 -132.28 -119.24 6.12
CA ALA A 505 -131.17 -119.53 5.22
C ALA A 505 -130.99 -118.50 4.11
N VAL A 506 -129.79 -117.94 4.10
CA VAL A 506 -128.93 -117.77 2.92
C VAL A 506 -129.65 -117.36 1.63
N GLN A 507 -129.53 -116.08 1.27
CA GLN A 507 -129.10 -115.66 -0.07
C GLN A 507 -129.07 -114.14 -0.22
N CYS A 508 -128.26 -113.70 -1.18
CA CYS A 508 -128.06 -112.33 -1.65
C CYS A 508 -127.14 -111.52 -0.73
N CYS A 509 -125.82 -111.74 -0.75
CA CYS A 509 -124.92 -111.53 -1.90
C CYS A 509 -125.17 -110.21 -2.63
N ASN A 510 -124.11 -109.40 -2.70
CA ASN A 510 -123.60 -108.67 -3.88
C ASN A 510 -123.42 -107.16 -3.65
N ILE A 511 -122.18 -106.69 -3.60
CA ILE A 511 -121.41 -106.44 -4.83
C ILE A 511 -119.93 -106.25 -4.49
N PHE A 512 -119.15 -107.02 -5.24
CA PHE A 512 -117.73 -106.93 -5.48
C PHE A 512 -117.54 -106.06 -6.74
N ASP A 513 -116.49 -105.24 -6.70
CA ASP A 513 -115.86 -104.50 -7.80
C ASP A 513 -116.41 -103.16 -8.30
N ARG A 514 -115.61 -102.12 -8.03
CA ARG A 514 -114.73 -101.50 -9.04
C ARG A 514 -113.64 -100.69 -8.30
N VAL A 515 -112.41 -101.17 -8.20
CA VAL A 515 -111.31 -101.13 -9.18
C VAL A 515 -110.64 -99.74 -9.29
N MET A 516 -109.41 -99.70 -8.75
CA MET A 516 -108.22 -98.92 -9.13
C MET A 516 -108.21 -97.39 -8.93
N VAL A 517 -107.29 -96.89 -8.11
CA VAL A 517 -105.95 -96.39 -8.53
C VAL A 517 -105.08 -96.15 -7.28
N LEU A 518 -103.90 -96.79 -7.24
CA LEU A 518 -102.77 -96.46 -6.36
C LEU A 518 -101.67 -95.79 -7.20
N ARG A 519 -101.13 -94.68 -6.69
CA ARG A 519 -99.76 -94.10 -6.78
C ARG A 519 -99.10 -93.98 -8.18
N HIS A 520 -98.46 -92.89 -8.60
CA HIS A 520 -97.53 -91.93 -7.96
C HIS A 520 -97.66 -90.55 -8.67
N THR A 521 -97.15 -89.43 -8.15
CA THR A 521 -95.82 -88.90 -8.55
C THR A 521 -95.27 -87.86 -7.57
N SER A 522 -93.96 -87.97 -7.35
CA SER A 522 -93.05 -86.85 -7.08
C SER A 522 -92.59 -86.26 -8.41
N ASP A 523 -92.53 -84.94 -8.58
CA ASP A 523 -91.28 -84.32 -9.02
C ASP A 523 -91.20 -82.80 -8.80
N ARG A 524 -89.98 -82.35 -8.52
CA ARG A 524 -89.59 -81.02 -8.04
C ARG A 524 -89.54 -79.97 -9.15
N ALA A 525 -89.98 -78.78 -8.77
CA ALA A 525 -89.90 -77.54 -9.52
C ALA A 525 -88.50 -77.20 -10.06
N LYS A 526 -88.36 -77.22 -11.38
CA LYS A 526 -87.38 -76.45 -12.16
C LYS A 526 -88.19 -75.46 -13.01
N HIS A 527 -87.94 -74.14 -12.89
CA HIS A 527 -87.78 -73.18 -14.02
C HIS A 527 -87.65 -71.68 -13.65
N TYR A 528 -87.17 -71.25 -12.46
CA TYR A 528 -86.98 -69.80 -12.19
C TYR A 528 -85.65 -69.39 -11.51
N ARG A 529 -84.68 -70.30 -11.34
CA ARG A 529 -83.38 -70.03 -10.66
C ARG A 529 -82.15 -69.97 -11.57
N SER A 530 -82.28 -70.16 -12.89
CA SER A 530 -81.10 -70.26 -13.78
C SER A 530 -80.68 -68.93 -14.44
N ILE A 531 -81.62 -68.03 -14.73
CA ILE A 531 -81.36 -66.82 -15.55
C ILE A 531 -80.84 -65.63 -14.72
N GLN A 532 -81.06 -65.64 -13.39
CA GLN A 532 -80.64 -64.57 -12.49
C GLN A 532 -79.19 -64.70 -12.00
N ILE A 533 -78.64 -65.93 -12.01
CA ILE A 533 -77.25 -66.20 -11.61
C ILE A 533 -76.28 -65.81 -12.73
N GLU A 534 -76.61 -66.06 -14.01
CA GLU A 534 -75.75 -65.73 -15.16
C GLU A 534 -75.57 -64.22 -15.37
N ARG A 535 -76.61 -63.41 -15.16
CA ARG A 535 -76.50 -61.93 -15.25
C ARG A 535 -75.67 -61.31 -14.11
N SER A 536 -75.72 -61.89 -12.90
CA SER A 536 -74.90 -61.44 -11.76
C SER A 536 -73.41 -61.80 -11.95
N LEU A 537 -73.13 -62.94 -12.58
CA LEU A 537 -71.78 -63.44 -12.84
C LEU A 537 -71.03 -62.59 -13.89
N GLU A 538 -71.73 -62.13 -14.94
CA GLU A 538 -71.15 -61.28 -15.99
C GLU A 538 -70.96 -59.81 -15.57
N ALA A 539 -71.79 -59.32 -14.64
CA ALA A 539 -71.59 -58.02 -14.00
C ALA A 539 -70.36 -58.06 -13.07
N GLN A 540 -70.19 -59.13 -12.28
CA GLN A 540 -69.01 -59.31 -11.42
C GLN A 540 -67.72 -59.50 -12.22
N LYS A 541 -67.73 -60.22 -13.34
CA LYS A 541 -66.55 -60.36 -14.23
C LYS A 541 -66.10 -59.02 -14.82
N ARG A 542 -67.02 -58.13 -15.20
CA ARG A 542 -66.69 -56.78 -15.69
C ARG A 542 -66.12 -55.88 -14.59
N ASN A 543 -66.64 -55.97 -13.37
CA ASN A 543 -66.08 -55.25 -12.21
C ASN A 543 -64.68 -55.77 -11.84
N LEU A 544 -64.44 -57.08 -11.95
CA LEU A 544 -63.15 -57.70 -11.67
C LEU A 544 -62.06 -57.29 -12.69
N ILE A 545 -62.42 -57.08 -13.96
CA ILE A 545 -61.51 -56.53 -14.98
C ILE A 545 -61.20 -55.05 -14.73
N LYS A 546 -62.19 -54.25 -14.31
CA LYS A 546 -61.98 -52.84 -13.94
C LYS A 546 -61.09 -52.71 -12.69
N MET A 547 -61.33 -53.50 -11.65
CA MET A 547 -60.48 -53.57 -10.45
C MET A 547 -59.06 -54.02 -10.80
N LYS A 548 -58.87 -55.01 -11.68
CA LYS A 548 -57.54 -55.43 -12.15
C LYS A 548 -56.81 -54.34 -12.97
N LYS A 549 -57.53 -53.46 -13.65
CA LYS A 549 -56.94 -52.31 -14.33
C LYS A 549 -56.51 -51.24 -13.30
N GLN A 550 -57.39 -50.89 -12.37
CA GLN A 550 -57.07 -49.97 -11.27
C GLN A 550 -55.90 -50.47 -10.39
N LEU A 551 -55.80 -51.77 -10.12
CA LEU A 551 -54.67 -52.38 -9.42
C LEU A 551 -53.35 -52.24 -10.17
N ARG A 552 -53.38 -52.35 -11.51
CA ARG A 552 -52.17 -52.15 -12.33
C ARG A 552 -51.75 -50.68 -12.41
N ASP A 553 -52.72 -49.77 -12.46
CA ASP A 553 -52.47 -48.33 -12.46
C ASP A 553 -51.90 -47.91 -11.08
N LEU A 554 -52.46 -48.41 -9.97
CA LEU A 554 -51.93 -48.22 -8.62
C LEU A 554 -50.54 -48.85 -8.42
N ASP A 555 -50.27 -50.03 -9.00
CA ASP A 555 -48.94 -50.66 -8.96
C ASP A 555 -47.89 -49.86 -9.76
N ALA A 556 -48.30 -49.21 -10.86
CA ALA A 556 -47.44 -48.33 -11.63
C ALA A 556 -47.10 -47.05 -10.83
N GLU A 557 -48.11 -46.42 -10.22
CA GLU A 557 -47.92 -45.27 -9.31
C GLU A 557 -47.03 -45.64 -8.10
N LEU A 558 -47.20 -46.84 -7.52
CA LEU A 558 -46.35 -47.34 -6.44
C LEU A 558 -44.89 -47.53 -6.87
N LYS A 559 -44.64 -47.96 -8.12
CA LYS A 559 -43.28 -48.08 -8.66
C LYS A 559 -42.65 -46.71 -8.88
N GLU A 560 -43.40 -45.75 -9.42
CA GLU A 560 -42.92 -44.37 -9.57
C GLU A 560 -42.62 -43.72 -8.22
N LEU A 561 -43.49 -43.90 -7.23
CA LEU A 561 -43.27 -43.40 -5.87
C LEU A 561 -42.06 -44.05 -5.19
N LYS A 562 -41.82 -45.35 -5.42
CA LYS A 562 -40.60 -46.02 -4.95
C LYS A 562 -39.34 -45.48 -5.61
N GLN A 563 -39.36 -45.22 -6.92
CA GLN A 563 -38.23 -44.60 -7.63
C GLN A 563 -37.98 -43.16 -7.18
N LYS A 564 -39.03 -42.37 -6.94
CA LYS A 564 -38.92 -41.02 -6.36
C LYS A 564 -38.35 -41.08 -4.94
N LYS A 565 -38.78 -42.06 -4.13
CA LYS A 565 -38.24 -42.27 -2.78
C LYS A 565 -36.75 -42.61 -2.82
N THR A 566 -36.30 -43.53 -3.69
CA THR A 566 -34.88 -43.87 -3.79
C THR A 566 -34.05 -42.68 -4.27
N PHE A 567 -34.55 -41.92 -5.25
CA PHE A 567 -33.88 -40.71 -5.72
C PHE A 567 -33.72 -39.66 -4.62
N ILE A 568 -34.78 -39.41 -3.83
CA ILE A 568 -34.71 -38.47 -2.70
C ILE A 568 -33.75 -38.96 -1.61
N VAL A 569 -33.69 -40.27 -1.34
CA VAL A 569 -32.73 -40.84 -0.37
C VAL A 569 -31.29 -40.65 -0.86
N GLU A 570 -31.01 -40.95 -2.14
CA GLU A 570 -29.68 -40.74 -2.73
C GLU A 570 -29.27 -39.25 -2.72
N ASP A 571 -30.21 -38.33 -2.98
CA ASP A 571 -29.97 -36.88 -2.92
C ASP A 571 -29.71 -36.41 -1.48
N ILE A 572 -30.47 -36.93 -0.50
CA ILE A 572 -30.23 -36.66 0.93
C ILE A 572 -28.85 -37.19 1.37
N GLU A 573 -28.43 -38.37 0.91
CA GLU A 573 -27.12 -38.94 1.23
C GLU A 573 -26.00 -38.08 0.64
N LYS A 574 -26.10 -37.65 -0.62
CA LYS A 574 -25.14 -36.70 -1.22
C LYS A 574 -25.08 -35.37 -0.46
N LYS A 575 -26.24 -34.81 -0.09
CA LYS A 575 -26.28 -33.57 0.69
C LYS A 575 -25.69 -33.74 2.08
N LYS A 576 -25.82 -34.91 2.70
CA LYS A 576 -25.15 -35.23 3.96
C LYS A 576 -23.63 -35.30 3.79
N GLU A 577 -23.15 -35.95 2.72
CA GLU A 577 -21.72 -36.01 2.39
C GLU A 577 -21.14 -34.60 2.18
N GLU A 578 -21.79 -33.75 1.37
CA GLU A 578 -21.39 -32.35 1.16
C GLU A 578 -21.36 -31.55 2.48
N VAL A 579 -22.36 -31.72 3.35
CA VAL A 579 -22.39 -31.06 4.67
C VAL A 579 -21.25 -31.55 5.55
N THR A 580 -20.92 -32.84 5.54
CA THR A 580 -19.77 -33.35 6.29
C THR A 580 -18.45 -32.82 5.74
N GLU A 581 -18.28 -32.70 4.42
CA GLU A 581 -17.08 -32.13 3.81
C GLU A 581 -16.90 -30.66 4.23
N HIS A 582 -17.95 -29.84 4.09
CA HIS A 582 -17.92 -28.45 4.55
C HIS A 582 -17.69 -28.31 6.06
N HIS A 583 -18.17 -29.27 6.87
CA HIS A 583 -17.88 -29.27 8.30
C HIS A 583 -16.39 -29.51 8.58
N HIS A 584 -15.74 -30.46 7.90
CA HIS A 584 -14.30 -30.69 8.03
C HIS A 584 -13.47 -29.50 7.52
N GLU A 585 -13.91 -28.85 6.43
CA GLU A 585 -13.28 -27.61 5.95
C GLU A 585 -13.41 -26.49 6.99
N ASN A 586 -14.59 -26.33 7.60
CA ASN A 586 -14.82 -25.31 8.63
C ASN A 586 -13.97 -25.58 9.89
N GLU A 587 -13.88 -26.83 10.34
CA GLU A 587 -12.99 -27.21 11.45
C GLU A 587 -11.51 -26.93 11.13
N ALA A 588 -11.08 -27.16 9.88
CA ALA A 588 -9.73 -26.83 9.43
C ALA A 588 -9.48 -25.31 9.47
N PHE A 589 -10.44 -24.51 9.00
CA PHE A 589 -10.36 -23.04 9.07
C PHE A 589 -10.37 -22.52 10.51
N GLU A 590 -11.19 -23.08 11.41
CA GLU A 590 -11.18 -22.72 12.83
C GLU A 590 -9.83 -23.06 13.48
N SER A 591 -9.24 -24.21 13.16
CA SER A 591 -7.89 -24.58 13.59
C SER A 591 -6.81 -23.61 13.06
N GLU A 592 -6.94 -23.11 11.83
CA GLU A 592 -6.01 -22.13 11.26
C GLU A 592 -6.18 -20.74 11.89
N ILE A 593 -7.42 -20.26 12.05
CA ILE A 593 -7.74 -18.99 12.72
C ILE A 593 -7.14 -18.97 14.13
N THR A 594 -7.33 -20.05 14.88
CA THR A 594 -6.84 -20.15 16.25
C THR A 594 -5.29 -20.15 16.31
N LYS A 595 -4.60 -20.78 15.36
CA LYS A 595 -3.12 -20.68 15.24
C LYS A 595 -2.65 -19.26 14.93
N LEU A 596 -3.31 -18.59 13.98
CA LEU A 596 -2.96 -17.21 13.60
C LEU A 596 -3.20 -16.22 14.75
N GLN A 597 -4.26 -16.43 15.54
CA GLN A 597 -4.52 -15.65 16.76
C GLN A 597 -3.39 -15.85 17.79
N ASP A 598 -2.95 -17.09 18.00
CA ASP A 598 -1.84 -17.38 18.92
C ASP A 598 -0.53 -16.71 18.48
N ASP A 599 -0.21 -16.77 17.20
CA ASP A 599 1.02 -16.17 16.67
C ASP A 599 0.98 -14.63 16.73
N ARG A 600 -0.20 -14.04 16.53
CA ARG A 600 -0.42 -12.60 16.75
C ARG A 600 -0.19 -12.21 18.21
N GLU A 601 -0.73 -12.98 19.16
CA GLU A 601 -0.56 -12.73 20.59
C GLU A 601 0.91 -12.88 21.02
N ARG A 602 1.61 -13.93 20.54
CA ARG A 602 3.07 -14.09 20.74
C ARG A 602 3.85 -12.89 20.23
N SER A 603 3.56 -12.46 19.01
CA SER A 603 4.26 -11.34 18.37
C SER A 603 4.01 -10.02 19.10
N LEU A 604 2.79 -9.79 19.58
CA LEU A 604 2.45 -8.61 20.37
C LEU A 604 3.24 -8.56 21.67
N VAL A 605 3.29 -9.68 22.40
CA VAL A 605 4.02 -9.81 23.67
C VAL A 605 5.52 -9.55 23.48
N LEU A 606 6.14 -10.17 22.46
CA LEU A 606 7.56 -9.96 22.13
C LEU A 606 7.84 -8.51 21.73
N THR A 607 6.95 -7.89 20.94
CA THR A 607 7.09 -6.49 20.52
C THR A 607 7.05 -5.55 21.71
N VAL A 608 6.12 -5.74 22.64
CA VAL A 608 6.03 -4.93 23.86
C VAL A 608 7.28 -5.10 24.73
N ALA A 609 7.80 -6.33 24.87
CA ALA A 609 9.04 -6.60 25.59
C ALA A 609 10.24 -5.88 24.95
N LEU A 610 10.41 -5.98 23.63
CA LEU A 610 11.46 -5.29 22.88
C LEU A 610 11.34 -3.76 22.94
N GLN A 611 10.12 -3.22 22.86
CA GLN A 611 9.88 -1.78 23.00
C GLN A 611 10.23 -1.28 24.40
N ASN A 612 9.88 -2.03 25.44
CA ASN A 612 10.24 -1.70 26.81
C ASN A 612 11.75 -1.80 27.03
N TRP A 613 12.41 -2.79 26.43
CA TRP A 613 13.87 -2.92 26.44
C TRP A 613 14.55 -1.75 25.73
N ALA A 614 14.09 -1.38 24.53
CA ALA A 614 14.59 -0.23 23.80
C ALA A 614 14.39 1.09 24.56
N LYS A 615 13.24 1.27 25.24
CA LYS A 615 12.99 2.41 26.13
C LYS A 615 14.00 2.45 27.29
N ARG A 616 14.28 1.31 27.94
CA ARG A 616 15.28 1.23 29.01
C ARG A 616 16.68 1.57 28.51
N LEU A 617 17.10 1.03 27.36
CA LEU A 617 18.39 1.37 26.72
C LEU A 617 18.48 2.86 26.34
N LYS A 618 17.38 3.44 25.85
CA LYS A 618 17.29 4.86 25.54
C LYS A 618 17.42 5.73 26.81
N MET A 619 16.75 5.36 27.90
CA MET A 619 16.88 6.06 29.19
C MET A 619 18.29 5.95 29.80
N LEU A 620 18.99 4.83 29.57
CA LEU A 620 20.39 4.66 29.96
C LEU A 620 21.33 5.54 29.12
N ARG A 621 21.10 5.60 27.80
CA ARG A 621 21.87 6.46 26.88
C ARG A 621 21.64 7.94 27.17
N ASP A 622 20.40 8.33 27.44
CA ASP A 622 20.00 9.72 27.67
C ASP A 622 20.28 10.14 29.14
N GLY A 623 20.97 9.31 29.94
CA GLY A 623 21.49 9.63 31.28
C GLY A 623 20.44 9.79 32.40
N THR A 624 19.17 9.54 32.10
CA THR A 624 18.03 9.74 33.02
C THR A 624 17.81 8.57 33.97
N SER A 625 18.44 7.42 33.73
CA SER A 625 18.44 6.26 34.63
C SER A 625 19.89 5.83 34.97
N LYS A 626 20.18 5.60 36.26
CA LYS A 626 21.49 5.11 36.70
C LYS A 626 21.63 3.62 36.37
N PRO A 627 22.77 3.16 35.82
CA PRO A 627 23.00 1.72 35.65
C PRO A 627 22.99 1.05 37.03
N PRO A 628 22.39 -0.15 37.15
CA PRO A 628 22.38 -0.85 38.42
C PRO A 628 23.83 -1.17 38.85
N THR A 629 24.19 -0.71 40.04
CA THR A 629 25.58 -0.61 40.51
C THR A 629 26.11 -1.92 41.12
N ASN A 630 25.27 -2.95 41.20
CA ASN A 630 25.61 -4.23 41.79
C ASN A 630 25.17 -5.38 40.86
N THR A 631 26.10 -5.86 40.04
CA THR A 631 25.89 -6.90 39.02
C THR A 631 25.39 -8.21 39.62
N GLU A 632 25.83 -8.58 40.83
CA GLU A 632 25.42 -9.82 41.50
C GLU A 632 23.97 -9.79 42.02
N ALA A 633 23.54 -8.63 42.52
CA ALA A 633 22.16 -8.45 42.97
C ALA A 633 21.17 -8.46 41.79
N VAL A 634 21.59 -7.95 40.63
CA VAL A 634 20.79 -7.95 39.39
C VAL A 634 20.67 -9.35 38.80
N THR A 635 21.75 -10.13 38.77
CA THR A 635 21.71 -11.52 38.27
C THR A 635 20.91 -12.43 39.19
N ALA A 636 21.01 -12.25 40.51
CA ALA A 636 20.17 -12.98 41.47
C ALA A 636 18.67 -12.62 41.33
N ALA A 637 18.35 -11.33 41.16
CA ALA A 637 16.97 -10.90 40.92
C ALA A 637 16.42 -11.39 39.57
N PHE A 638 17.25 -11.38 38.52
CA PHE A 638 16.91 -11.92 37.20
C PHE A 638 16.62 -13.42 37.26
N ASN A 639 17.49 -14.22 37.88
CA ASN A 639 17.29 -15.66 38.02
C ASN A 639 16.03 -15.98 38.82
N LYS A 640 15.75 -15.23 39.89
CA LYS A 640 14.52 -15.37 40.68
C LYS A 640 13.27 -15.07 39.84
N GLU A 641 13.33 -14.08 38.95
CA GLU A 641 12.22 -13.75 38.05
C GLU A 641 12.00 -14.83 36.98
N VAL A 642 13.08 -15.41 36.44
CA VAL A 642 13.00 -16.56 35.53
C VAL A 642 12.39 -17.78 36.22
N GLU A 643 12.81 -18.08 37.46
CA GLU A 643 12.25 -19.17 38.28
C GLU A 643 10.77 -18.95 38.60
N ASN A 644 10.37 -17.71 38.94
CA ASN A 644 8.98 -17.34 39.17
C ASN A 644 8.12 -17.53 37.91
N LEU A 645 8.62 -17.09 36.74
CA LEU A 645 7.94 -17.27 35.46
C LEU A 645 7.82 -18.75 35.08
N HIS A 646 8.84 -19.55 35.36
CA HIS A 646 8.78 -21.00 35.13
C HIS A 646 7.75 -21.67 36.03
N SER A 647 7.74 -21.33 37.33
CA SER A 647 6.74 -21.84 38.28
C SER A 647 5.32 -21.44 37.91
N LEU A 648 5.12 -20.21 37.42
CA LEU A 648 3.81 -19.74 36.93
C LEU A 648 3.39 -20.49 35.66
N TYR A 649 4.32 -20.72 34.72
CA TYR A 649 4.04 -21.49 33.52
C TYR A 649 3.66 -22.94 33.84
N GLU A 650 4.38 -23.60 34.76
CA GLU A 650 4.05 -24.95 35.22
C GLU A 650 2.67 -25.01 35.91
N LYS A 651 2.35 -24.04 36.76
CA LYS A 651 1.01 -23.94 37.39
C LYS A 651 -0.09 -23.73 36.35
N VAL A 652 0.12 -22.88 35.35
CA VAL A 652 -0.85 -22.66 34.26
C VAL A 652 -1.00 -23.90 33.40
N GLN A 653 0.09 -24.62 33.09
CA GLN A 653 0.03 -25.91 32.39
C GLN A 653 -0.70 -26.98 33.21
N HIS A 654 -0.48 -27.02 34.53
CA HIS A 654 -1.16 -27.95 35.42
C HIS A 654 -2.67 -27.71 35.43
N ILE A 655 -3.09 -26.45 35.59
CA ILE A 655 -4.50 -26.06 35.55
C ILE A 655 -5.14 -26.37 34.18
N CYS A 656 -4.41 -26.19 33.08
CA CYS A 656 -4.88 -26.56 31.74
C CYS A 656 -5.03 -28.08 31.52
N ARG A 657 -4.32 -28.92 32.30
CA ARG A 657 -4.45 -30.39 32.25
C ARG A 657 -5.59 -30.88 33.14
N GLU A 658 -5.79 -30.26 34.30
CA GLU A 658 -6.83 -30.64 35.25
C GLU A 658 -8.22 -30.10 34.87
N CYS A 659 -8.28 -28.94 34.22
CA CYS A 659 -9.53 -28.28 33.82
C CYS A 659 -9.51 -27.92 32.33
N PRO A 660 -9.95 -28.81 31.42
CA PRO A 660 -9.95 -28.54 29.98
C PRO A 660 -10.89 -27.39 29.57
N GLU A 661 -11.92 -27.09 30.36
CA GLU A 661 -12.85 -25.97 30.14
C GLU A 661 -12.12 -24.61 30.25
N ASN A 662 -11.15 -24.49 31.17
CA ASN A 662 -10.38 -23.25 31.37
C ASN A 662 -9.23 -23.08 30.36
N ARG A 663 -9.05 -24.03 29.44
CA ARG A 663 -7.92 -24.05 28.50
C ARG A 663 -7.99 -22.90 27.50
N GLU A 664 -9.18 -22.46 27.13
CA GLU A 664 -9.38 -21.31 26.24
C GLU A 664 -9.17 -19.99 26.98
N GLU A 665 -9.68 -19.87 28.21
CA GLU A 665 -9.52 -18.65 29.02
C GLU A 665 -8.05 -18.40 29.41
N LEU A 666 -7.31 -19.46 29.73
CA LEU A 666 -5.89 -19.41 30.08
C LEU A 666 -4.95 -19.42 28.86
N ARG A 667 -5.49 -19.55 27.65
CA ARG A 667 -4.71 -19.62 26.40
C ARG A 667 -3.79 -18.42 26.21
N LYS A 668 -4.33 -17.21 26.40
CA LYS A 668 -3.58 -15.95 26.25
C LYS A 668 -2.45 -15.82 27.26
N ILE A 669 -2.71 -16.23 28.51
CA ILE A 669 -1.73 -16.20 29.60
C ILE A 669 -0.61 -17.20 29.34
N ARG A 670 -0.95 -18.42 28.89
CA ARG A 670 0.02 -19.44 28.50
C ARG A 670 0.96 -18.93 27.40
N ILE A 671 0.38 -18.33 26.35
CA ILE A 671 1.12 -17.78 25.22
C ILE A 671 2.03 -16.61 25.65
N ALA A 672 1.53 -15.73 26.51
CA ALA A 672 2.32 -14.62 27.04
C ALA A 672 3.51 -15.10 27.87
N LEU A 673 3.32 -16.13 28.71
CA LEU A 673 4.40 -16.74 29.50
C LEU A 673 5.45 -17.43 28.61
N GLU A 674 5.02 -18.17 27.58
CA GLU A 674 5.93 -18.80 26.61
C GLU A 674 6.78 -17.76 25.86
N ALA A 675 6.15 -16.68 25.41
CA ALA A 675 6.83 -15.60 24.70
C ALA A 675 7.82 -14.84 25.60
N HIS A 676 7.48 -14.59 26.88
CA HIS A 676 8.41 -13.98 27.84
C HIS A 676 9.60 -14.89 28.16
N MET A 677 9.37 -16.20 28.30
CA MET A 677 10.44 -17.16 28.49
C MET A 677 11.37 -17.25 27.28
N MET A 678 10.85 -17.14 26.05
CA MET A 678 11.68 -17.07 24.84
C MET A 678 12.52 -15.79 24.80
N PHE A 679 11.94 -14.65 25.15
CA PHE A 679 12.67 -13.38 25.22
C PHE A 679 13.83 -13.43 26.21
N LEU A 680 13.64 -14.07 27.37
CA LEU A 680 14.68 -14.17 28.40
C LEU A 680 15.82 -15.16 28.06
N LYS A 681 15.63 -16.01 27.05
CA LYS A 681 16.69 -16.90 26.51
C LYS A 681 17.54 -16.25 25.42
N ILE A 682 17.06 -15.15 24.83
CA ILE A 682 17.77 -14.34 23.81
C ILE A 682 18.62 -13.30 24.56
#